data_AF-A0A365P747-F1
#
_entry.id   AF-A0A365P747-F1
#
_cell.length_a   1.000
_cell.length_b   1.000
_cell.length_c   1.000
_cell.angle_alpha   90.00
_cell.angle_beta   90.00
_cell.angle_gamma   90.00
#
_symmetry.space_group_name_H-M   'P 1'
#
loop_
_entity.id
_entity.type
_entity.pdbx_description
1 polymer ?
#
loop_
_entity_poly.entity_id
_entity_poly.type
_entity_poly.pdbx_seq_one_letter_code
_entity_poly.pdbx_strand_id
1 'polypeptide(L)'
;MPDKKSDSKSAARSAAEKLVDKAEQFADDLAGSADVVPGTPGSRPPTVAEPTEPTSPLPPKADQKGATPHGPTGAEPPGSVTAREEVMRQQGQFLTTAQGARLSDTDHSQKAGRRGPVLLQDHHLREKIMHFDHERIPERAVHARGAGAHGTFVANGAAASVCKAGVFAEGKETEVFVRFSTVLGNRGSADTVRDTRGFATKFYTDEGTWDLVGNNIPVFFIQDAIKFPDVVHAAKPHPDREIPQAQSAHDTFWDFVSLHTEAQHHTLWNMSDRGIPRSYRMMEGFGVHTFRLINDAGETSLVKFHWKPHLGVHSQVWEEAQITAGMDPDFHRRDLADAIESGAFPSWDLGIQVFPDTVDENGVSEMFHGIDLLDPTKIVPEELAPVQVIGTMTLNANVKNFFAETEQVAFHPGHLVPGIDVTNDPLLQGRLFSYLDTQLTRLGGPNFGQIPINRPHAPVNDMLRDGFHQSADHVGVAPYQPNSLDGGCPFMAGTTDGALVEVAQQIADAQVVRDAPATFDDHYSQATLFYTSLTEVEKAHVAEAYTFELGKCYEEAIKIRQVEQLAHIDHDLAVTVASGLGLPAPAKVPVAEVVTSPALSQIGKEWPSDGRQIGILVTENSDVGAVKELEQAVFGDDMVPLVIGPVGGRLGEGEPDATVAISRTYQTQRSIEFDALVVVDLPAHPRTDVLISEMYRHKKAIATLAPIDRYVDFGLTSDTPGVVAVDAAAGVLPALKPLLATHRAWERPDPARI
;
A
#
# COMPACT_ATOMS: atom_id res chain seq x y z
N MET A 1 8.59 59.56 -17.89
CA MET A 1 8.52 58.50 -18.91
C MET A 1 9.88 57.83 -18.99
N PRO A 2 9.95 56.50 -19.05
CA PRO A 2 10.43 55.63 -17.95
C PRO A 2 11.96 55.44 -17.87
N ASP A 3 12.38 54.96 -16.70
CA ASP A 3 13.77 54.83 -16.20
C ASP A 3 14.60 53.78 -16.96
N LYS A 4 15.52 54.24 -17.81
CA LYS A 4 16.50 53.43 -18.57
C LYS A 4 17.70 52.92 -17.75
N LYS A 5 17.66 52.99 -16.41
CA LYS A 5 18.81 52.65 -15.55
C LYS A 5 18.80 51.22 -14.97
N SER A 6 17.68 50.48 -14.99
CA SER A 6 17.64 49.10 -14.47
C SER A 6 18.15 48.04 -15.45
N ASP A 7 17.94 48.22 -16.76
CA ASP A 7 18.37 47.23 -17.77
C ASP A 7 19.89 47.12 -17.94
N SER A 8 20.63 48.22 -17.75
CA SER A 8 22.09 48.19 -17.89
C SER A 8 22.79 47.42 -16.77
N LYS A 9 22.19 47.35 -15.57
CA LYS A 9 22.74 46.59 -14.44
C LYS A 9 22.49 45.09 -14.57
N SER A 10 21.32 44.69 -15.10
CA SER A 10 21.00 43.30 -15.43
C SER A 10 21.93 42.75 -16.53
N ALA A 11 22.12 43.52 -17.61
CA ALA A 11 23.01 43.13 -18.70
C ALA A 11 24.49 43.10 -18.27
N ALA A 12 24.93 44.04 -17.42
CA ALA A 12 26.29 44.04 -16.88
C ALA A 12 26.54 42.88 -15.90
N ARG A 13 25.54 42.48 -15.12
CA ARG A 13 25.62 41.33 -14.21
C ARG A 13 25.68 40.01 -14.98
N SER A 14 24.82 39.84 -16.00
CA SER A 14 24.86 38.69 -16.91
C SER A 14 26.17 38.60 -17.72
N ALA A 15 26.75 39.75 -18.10
CA ALA A 15 28.04 39.79 -18.78
C ALA A 15 29.20 39.48 -17.84
N ALA A 16 29.12 39.90 -16.57
CA ALA A 16 30.10 39.57 -15.54
C ALA A 16 30.06 38.08 -15.16
N GLU A 17 28.87 37.51 -15.00
CA GLU A 17 28.67 36.06 -14.77
C GLU A 17 29.23 35.25 -15.94
N LYS A 18 28.92 35.62 -17.19
CA LYS A 18 29.51 34.96 -18.38
C LYS A 18 31.02 35.12 -18.51
N LEU A 19 31.61 36.18 -17.94
CA LEU A 19 33.06 36.40 -17.92
C LEU A 19 33.73 35.58 -16.80
N VAL A 20 33.05 35.38 -15.67
CA VAL A 20 33.48 34.48 -14.60
C VAL A 20 33.41 33.03 -15.09
N ASP A 21 32.29 32.60 -15.68
CA ASP A 21 32.13 31.26 -16.27
C ASP A 21 33.21 30.98 -17.33
N LYS A 22 33.52 31.97 -18.19
CA LYS A 22 34.60 31.85 -19.17
C LYS A 22 35.99 31.84 -18.54
N ALA A 23 36.20 32.56 -17.44
CA ALA A 23 37.49 32.59 -16.75
C ALA A 23 37.73 31.28 -15.98
N GLU A 24 36.68 30.68 -15.40
CA GLU A 24 36.71 29.35 -14.79
C GLU A 24 36.95 28.27 -15.85
N GLN A 25 36.23 28.32 -16.97
CA GLN A 25 36.42 27.40 -18.09
C GLN A 25 37.83 27.53 -18.71
N PHE A 26 38.39 28.74 -18.78
CA PHE A 26 39.76 28.97 -19.26
C PHE A 26 40.83 28.55 -18.24
N ALA A 27 40.52 28.60 -16.93
CA ALA A 27 41.39 28.08 -15.88
C ALA A 27 41.40 26.54 -15.84
N ASP A 28 40.25 25.90 -16.09
CA ASP A 28 40.12 24.45 -16.25
C ASP A 28 40.87 23.94 -17.49
N ASP A 29 40.79 24.67 -18.61
CA ASP A 29 41.56 24.37 -19.83
C ASP A 29 43.09 24.51 -19.63
N LEU A 30 43.53 25.43 -18.75
CA LEU A 30 44.95 25.60 -18.38
C LEU A 30 45.44 24.52 -17.40
N ALA A 31 44.59 24.07 -16.47
CA ALA A 31 44.91 23.02 -15.49
C ALA A 31 45.04 21.63 -16.14
N GLY A 32 44.31 21.36 -17.23
CA GLY A 32 44.38 20.09 -17.97
C GLY A 32 45.70 19.83 -18.72
N SER A 33 46.65 20.78 -18.74
CA SER A 33 47.87 20.72 -19.57
C SER A 33 49.20 20.72 -18.80
N ALA A 34 49.19 20.76 -17.47
CA ALA A 34 50.41 20.78 -16.67
C ALA A 34 50.97 19.36 -16.44
N ASP A 35 52.30 19.20 -16.45
CA ASP A 35 53.01 17.98 -16.07
C ASP A 35 52.73 17.64 -14.58
N VAL A 36 51.60 16.98 -14.30
CA VAL A 36 51.23 16.57 -12.94
C VAL A 36 52.04 15.34 -12.55
N VAL A 37 52.74 15.40 -11.42
CA VAL A 37 53.50 14.27 -10.87
C VAL A 37 52.55 13.09 -10.61
N PRO A 38 52.84 11.86 -11.09
CA PRO A 38 52.01 10.70 -10.80
C PRO A 38 51.77 10.50 -9.29
N GLY A 39 50.52 10.25 -8.91
CA GLY A 39 50.11 10.04 -7.51
C GLY A 39 49.43 11.24 -6.84
N THR A 40 49.12 12.32 -7.56
CA THR A 40 48.25 13.38 -7.00
C THR A 40 46.85 12.84 -6.68
N PRO A 41 46.28 13.20 -5.52
CA PRO A 41 44.94 12.74 -5.13
C PRO A 41 43.83 13.33 -6.02
N GLY A 42 43.78 14.65 -6.23
CA GLY A 42 42.70 15.33 -6.97
C GLY A 42 43.10 15.88 -8.34
N SER A 43 42.11 16.40 -9.09
CA SER A 43 42.28 17.07 -10.40
C SER A 43 42.89 18.47 -10.29
N ARG A 44 42.83 19.10 -9.11
CA ARG A 44 43.54 20.33 -8.76
C ARG A 44 44.18 20.23 -7.37
N PRO A 45 45.22 21.02 -7.05
CA PRO A 45 45.81 21.05 -5.71
C PRO A 45 44.79 21.51 -4.65
N PRO A 46 44.82 20.92 -3.44
CA PRO A 46 43.99 21.39 -2.34
C PRO A 46 44.39 22.81 -1.90
N THR A 47 43.43 23.57 -1.42
CA THR A 47 43.68 24.88 -0.79
C THR A 47 44.31 24.71 0.59
N VAL A 48 45.12 25.71 1.00
CA VAL A 48 45.67 25.75 2.36
C VAL A 48 44.58 26.07 3.39
N ALA A 49 43.67 26.96 3.05
CA ALA A 49 42.46 27.21 3.84
C ALA A 49 41.43 26.10 3.58
N GLU A 50 40.68 25.73 4.61
CA GLU A 50 39.52 24.84 4.48
C GLU A 50 38.48 25.50 3.55
N PRO A 51 37.97 24.81 2.52
CA PRO A 51 36.86 25.30 1.72
C PRO A 51 35.58 25.40 2.56
N THR A 52 34.98 26.58 2.63
CA THR A 52 33.78 26.83 3.47
C THR A 52 32.55 27.27 2.66
N GLU A 53 32.68 27.47 1.35
CA GLU A 53 31.60 27.92 0.47
C GLU A 53 31.18 26.80 -0.49
N PRO A 54 29.86 26.51 -0.63
CA PRO A 54 29.37 25.50 -1.56
C PRO A 54 29.83 25.73 -2.99
N THR A 55 30.38 24.70 -3.62
CA THR A 55 30.75 24.68 -5.04
C THR A 55 30.33 23.35 -5.67
N SER A 56 30.45 23.22 -7.00
CA SER A 56 30.26 21.92 -7.66
C SER A 56 31.40 20.95 -7.32
N PRO A 57 31.14 19.62 -7.22
CA PRO A 57 32.19 18.62 -7.05
C PRO A 57 33.30 18.74 -8.10
N LEU A 58 34.55 18.47 -7.70
CA LEU A 58 35.67 18.51 -8.64
C LEU A 58 35.51 17.45 -9.74
N PRO A 59 35.89 17.76 -10.99
CA PRO A 59 35.91 16.75 -12.05
C PRO A 59 36.95 15.67 -11.73
N PRO A 60 36.74 14.42 -12.21
CA PRO A 60 37.76 13.37 -12.17
C PRO A 60 39.07 13.82 -12.83
N LYS A 61 40.19 13.22 -12.44
CA LYS A 61 41.48 13.48 -13.11
C LYS A 61 41.43 13.01 -14.57
N ALA A 62 42.23 13.62 -15.44
CA ALA A 62 42.27 13.27 -16.87
C ALA A 62 42.67 11.81 -17.15
N ASP A 63 43.41 11.17 -16.23
CA ASP A 63 43.77 9.75 -16.28
C ASP A 63 42.69 8.83 -15.70
N GLN A 64 41.65 9.38 -15.08
CA GLN A 64 40.51 8.64 -14.56
C GLN A 64 39.38 8.64 -15.58
N LYS A 65 38.95 7.44 -15.94
CA LYS A 65 37.68 7.21 -16.63
C LYS A 65 36.90 6.21 -15.80
N GLY A 66 35.66 6.54 -15.47
CA GLY A 66 34.73 5.57 -14.90
C GLY A 66 34.55 4.40 -15.86
N ALA A 67 34.08 3.27 -15.33
CA ALA A 67 33.62 2.19 -16.19
C ALA A 67 32.56 2.77 -17.14
N THR A 68 32.63 2.47 -18.45
CA THR A 68 31.57 2.89 -19.36
C THR A 68 30.26 2.35 -18.80
N PRO A 69 29.35 3.22 -18.35
CA PRO A 69 28.16 2.77 -17.65
C PRO A 69 27.36 1.94 -18.65
N HIS A 70 27.09 0.68 -18.33
CA HIS A 70 26.13 -0.12 -19.08
C HIS A 70 25.01 -0.50 -18.11
N GLY A 71 23.77 -0.55 -18.61
CA GLY A 71 22.69 -1.13 -17.83
C GLY A 71 22.97 -2.61 -17.49
N PRO A 72 22.17 -3.23 -16.61
CA PRO A 72 22.24 -4.67 -16.34
C PRO A 72 22.10 -5.56 -17.57
N THR A 73 21.67 -5.00 -18.72
CA THR A 73 21.52 -5.71 -20.00
C THR A 73 22.69 -5.46 -20.96
N GLY A 74 23.68 -4.65 -20.59
CA GLY A 74 24.83 -4.30 -21.42
C GLY A 74 24.61 -3.10 -22.36
N ALA A 75 23.47 -2.41 -22.30
CA ALA A 75 23.20 -1.22 -23.13
C ALA A 75 23.85 0.05 -22.56
N GLU A 76 24.36 0.96 -23.42
CA GLU A 76 24.90 2.27 -23.02
C GLU A 76 23.78 3.20 -22.52
N PRO A 77 24.01 4.10 -21.54
CA PRO A 77 22.97 4.92 -20.94
C PRO A 77 22.78 6.18 -21.79
N PRO A 78 21.58 6.40 -22.33
CA PRO A 78 21.26 7.60 -23.09
C PRO A 78 20.97 8.80 -22.16
N GLY A 79 21.03 10.01 -22.71
CA GLY A 79 20.87 11.27 -21.98
C GLY A 79 19.44 11.64 -21.54
N SER A 80 18.44 10.75 -21.64
CA SER A 80 17.04 11.01 -21.23
C SER A 80 16.43 9.87 -20.39
N VAL A 81 15.39 10.19 -19.60
CA VAL A 81 14.69 9.26 -18.69
C VAL A 81 13.98 8.12 -19.45
N THR A 82 13.28 8.42 -20.55
CA THR A 82 12.65 7.42 -21.43
C THR A 82 13.63 6.37 -21.92
N ALA A 83 14.87 6.78 -22.10
CA ALA A 83 15.90 5.96 -22.69
C ALA A 83 16.69 5.18 -21.60
N ARG A 84 16.53 5.53 -20.30
CA ARG A 84 17.02 4.74 -19.16
C ARG A 84 16.25 3.43 -18.98
N GLU A 85 14.94 3.42 -19.25
CA GLU A 85 14.15 2.18 -19.25
C GLU A 85 14.54 1.24 -20.38
N GLU A 86 14.84 1.76 -21.57
CA GLU A 86 15.30 0.96 -22.70
C GLU A 86 16.60 0.22 -22.36
N VAL A 87 17.48 0.82 -21.58
CA VAL A 87 18.77 0.24 -21.15
C VAL A 87 18.62 -0.86 -20.11
N MET A 88 17.51 -0.89 -19.37
CA MET A 88 17.22 -1.95 -18.40
C MET A 88 16.48 -3.14 -19.03
N ARG A 89 16.15 -3.09 -20.32
CA ARG A 89 15.44 -4.16 -21.06
C ARG A 89 16.33 -4.82 -22.11
N GLN A 90 15.94 -6.01 -22.58
CA GLN A 90 16.64 -6.72 -23.63
C GLN A 90 16.56 -5.94 -24.96
N GLN A 91 17.70 -5.71 -25.62
CA GLN A 91 17.77 -4.95 -26.88
C GLN A 91 18.19 -5.78 -28.12
N GLY A 92 18.68 -7.00 -27.93
CA GLY A 92 19.21 -7.84 -29.01
C GLY A 92 18.18 -8.78 -29.64
N GLN A 93 18.43 -9.18 -30.90
CA GLN A 93 17.60 -10.17 -31.62
C GLN A 93 17.94 -11.64 -31.28
N PHE A 94 19.07 -11.88 -30.60
CA PHE A 94 19.57 -13.22 -30.33
C PHE A 94 19.55 -13.50 -28.83
N LEU A 95 19.22 -14.74 -28.47
CA LEU A 95 19.40 -15.23 -27.10
C LEU A 95 20.89 -15.26 -26.75
N THR A 96 21.23 -14.80 -25.55
CA THR A 96 22.60 -14.75 -25.05
C THR A 96 22.72 -15.39 -23.66
N THR A 97 23.96 -15.69 -23.26
CA THR A 97 24.35 -15.84 -21.85
C THR A 97 24.22 -14.51 -21.10
N ALA A 98 24.37 -14.52 -19.77
CA ALA A 98 24.34 -13.29 -18.97
C ALA A 98 25.52 -12.36 -19.27
N GLN A 99 26.61 -12.87 -19.88
CA GLN A 99 27.74 -12.08 -20.38
C GLN A 99 27.58 -11.65 -21.85
N GLY A 100 26.42 -11.86 -22.46
CA GLY A 100 26.13 -11.41 -23.82
C GLY A 100 26.64 -12.33 -24.95
N ALA A 101 27.12 -13.54 -24.64
CA ALA A 101 27.54 -14.50 -25.68
C ALA A 101 26.32 -15.18 -26.32
N ARG A 102 26.22 -15.17 -27.66
CA ARG A 102 25.08 -15.77 -28.38
C ARG A 102 25.07 -17.29 -28.24
N LEU A 103 23.87 -17.85 -28.12
CA LEU A 103 23.64 -19.29 -27.96
C LEU A 103 23.09 -19.92 -29.23
N SER A 104 23.53 -21.14 -29.54
CA SER A 104 23.01 -21.94 -30.66
C SER A 104 21.93 -22.94 -30.25
N ASP A 105 21.90 -23.32 -28.96
CA ASP A 105 20.97 -24.32 -28.40
C ASP A 105 20.81 -24.05 -26.89
N THR A 106 19.59 -24.20 -26.36
CA THR A 106 19.25 -24.09 -24.93
C THR A 106 18.44 -25.29 -24.41
N ASP A 107 18.10 -26.22 -25.31
CA ASP A 107 17.29 -27.40 -25.00
C ASP A 107 18.17 -28.59 -24.57
N HIS A 108 19.46 -28.57 -24.93
CA HIS A 108 20.38 -29.68 -24.67
C HIS A 108 21.65 -29.25 -23.94
N SER A 109 22.01 -29.98 -22.89
CA SER A 109 23.33 -29.88 -22.27
C SER A 109 24.42 -30.46 -23.17
N GLN A 110 25.64 -29.91 -23.05
CA GLN A 110 26.84 -30.46 -23.65
C GLN A 110 27.19 -31.82 -23.02
N LYS A 111 27.30 -32.86 -23.85
CA LYS A 111 27.52 -34.25 -23.43
C LYS A 111 28.65 -34.92 -24.21
N ALA A 112 29.27 -35.94 -23.62
CA ALA A 112 30.20 -36.85 -24.31
C ALA A 112 29.45 -37.82 -25.26
N GLY A 113 28.92 -37.29 -26.36
CA GLY A 113 28.04 -38.00 -27.29
C GLY A 113 26.56 -37.92 -26.90
N ARG A 114 25.65 -38.26 -27.83
CA ARG A 114 24.19 -38.00 -27.68
C ARG A 114 23.57 -38.63 -26.42
N ARG A 115 24.08 -39.79 -25.97
CA ARG A 115 23.66 -40.52 -24.75
C ARG A 115 24.75 -40.54 -23.66
N GLY A 116 25.78 -39.70 -23.78
CA GLY A 116 26.87 -39.65 -22.82
C GLY A 116 26.59 -38.76 -21.61
N PRO A 117 27.50 -38.75 -20.61
CA PRO A 117 27.40 -37.86 -19.45
C PRO A 117 27.51 -36.38 -19.86
N VAL A 118 26.89 -35.51 -19.05
CA VAL A 118 27.00 -34.05 -19.15
C VAL A 118 28.42 -33.61 -18.76
N LEU A 119 28.95 -32.62 -19.47
CA LEU A 119 30.29 -32.09 -19.24
C LEU A 119 30.23 -30.82 -18.38
N LEU A 120 31.05 -30.75 -17.32
CA LEU A 120 31.11 -29.57 -16.45
C LEU A 120 31.57 -28.29 -17.18
N GLN A 121 32.25 -28.43 -18.32
CA GLN A 121 32.68 -27.30 -19.14
C GLN A 121 31.50 -26.54 -19.81
N ASP A 122 30.29 -27.10 -19.80
CA ASP A 122 29.08 -26.43 -20.29
C ASP A 122 28.78 -25.17 -19.46
N HIS A 123 29.11 -24.00 -20.01
CA HIS A 123 28.95 -22.73 -19.31
C HIS A 123 27.49 -22.27 -19.26
N HIS A 124 26.73 -22.50 -20.34
CA HIS A 124 25.33 -22.08 -20.39
C HIS A 124 24.50 -22.88 -19.39
N LEU A 125 24.70 -24.20 -19.30
CA LEU A 125 24.04 -25.04 -18.30
C LEU A 125 24.29 -24.55 -16.89
N ARG A 126 25.58 -24.36 -16.52
CA ARG A 126 25.96 -23.95 -15.17
C ARG A 126 25.39 -22.58 -14.82
N GLU A 127 25.48 -21.61 -15.72
CA GLU A 127 24.98 -20.26 -15.48
C GLU A 127 23.45 -20.22 -15.36
N LYS A 128 22.73 -20.86 -16.28
CA LYS A 128 21.25 -20.89 -16.28
C LYS A 128 20.71 -21.52 -15.00
N ILE A 129 21.28 -22.65 -14.58
CA ILE A 129 20.89 -23.32 -13.32
C ILE A 129 21.29 -22.47 -12.11
N MET A 130 22.53 -21.96 -12.07
CA MET A 130 22.99 -21.14 -10.96
C MET A 130 22.11 -19.89 -10.76
N HIS A 131 21.75 -19.18 -11.83
CA HIS A 131 20.85 -18.03 -11.70
C HIS A 131 19.47 -18.46 -11.17
N PHE A 132 18.87 -19.51 -11.74
CA PHE A 132 17.58 -20.04 -11.29
C PHE A 132 17.58 -20.41 -9.80
N ASP A 133 18.62 -21.13 -9.35
CA ASP A 133 18.78 -21.57 -7.95
C ASP A 133 18.87 -20.40 -6.96
N HIS A 134 19.18 -19.18 -7.43
CA HIS A 134 19.35 -17.97 -6.61
C HIS A 134 18.33 -16.86 -6.95
N GLU A 135 17.22 -17.18 -7.62
CA GLU A 135 16.17 -16.19 -7.94
C GLU A 135 15.37 -15.70 -6.72
N ARG A 136 15.31 -16.50 -5.64
CA ARG A 136 14.51 -16.17 -4.46
C ARG A 136 15.36 -15.40 -3.44
N ILE A 137 14.83 -14.26 -3.01
CA ILE A 137 15.31 -13.49 -1.86
C ILE A 137 14.38 -13.74 -0.66
N PRO A 138 14.80 -13.42 0.59
CA PRO A 138 13.88 -13.45 1.72
C PRO A 138 12.65 -12.59 1.44
N GLU A 139 11.48 -13.07 1.82
CA GLU A 139 10.28 -12.22 1.85
C GLU A 139 10.36 -11.22 3.01
N ARG A 140 9.42 -10.27 3.08
CA ARG A 140 9.31 -9.38 4.24
C ARG A 140 8.85 -10.19 5.46
N ALA A 141 9.39 -9.89 6.64
CA ALA A 141 9.03 -10.60 7.88
C ALA A 141 7.53 -10.51 8.21
N VAL A 142 6.94 -9.35 7.92
CA VAL A 142 5.50 -9.06 7.92
C VAL A 142 5.15 -8.38 6.61
N HIS A 143 3.87 -8.39 6.23
CA HIS A 143 3.43 -7.80 4.96
C HIS A 143 4.07 -8.43 3.71
N ALA A 144 4.40 -9.73 3.78
CA ALA A 144 5.03 -10.47 2.68
C ALA A 144 4.12 -10.54 1.44
N ARG A 145 2.83 -10.85 1.65
CA ARG A 145 1.83 -10.87 0.60
C ARG A 145 1.36 -9.45 0.27
N GLY A 146 1.58 -9.00 -0.96
CA GLY A 146 1.15 -7.69 -1.42
C GLY A 146 1.10 -7.51 -2.93
N ALA A 147 0.63 -6.35 -3.37
CA ALA A 147 0.55 -5.90 -4.75
C ALA A 147 0.94 -4.42 -4.81
N GLY A 148 1.58 -3.99 -5.90
CA GLY A 148 2.00 -2.59 -6.05
C GLY A 148 1.71 -2.04 -7.43
N ALA A 149 1.55 -0.72 -7.49
CA ALA A 149 1.23 0.04 -8.69
C ALA A 149 1.88 1.43 -8.63
N HIS A 150 2.11 1.99 -9.81
CA HIS A 150 2.58 3.36 -9.99
C HIS A 150 1.41 4.32 -10.08
N GLY A 151 1.67 5.58 -9.75
CA GLY A 151 0.69 6.65 -9.86
C GLY A 151 1.29 8.04 -9.73
N THR A 152 0.40 9.00 -9.55
CA THR A 152 0.74 10.40 -9.35
C THR A 152 -0.08 10.96 -8.19
N PHE A 153 0.57 11.71 -7.32
CA PHE A 153 -0.06 12.56 -6.32
C PHE A 153 -0.04 14.01 -6.79
N VAL A 154 -1.18 14.70 -6.69
CA VAL A 154 -1.33 16.11 -7.01
C VAL A 154 -1.78 16.86 -5.77
N ALA A 155 -0.91 17.76 -5.27
CA ALA A 155 -1.22 18.58 -4.11
C ALA A 155 -2.13 19.76 -4.46
N ASN A 156 -3.02 20.14 -3.52
CA ASN A 156 -3.93 21.27 -3.69
C ASN A 156 -3.47 22.54 -2.94
N GLY A 157 -2.31 22.51 -2.28
CA GLY A 157 -1.76 23.64 -1.52
C GLY A 157 -2.34 23.85 -0.12
N ALA A 158 -3.35 23.07 0.30
CA ALA A 158 -4.04 23.29 1.58
C ALA A 158 -3.16 23.04 2.82
N ALA A 159 -2.07 22.29 2.70
CA ALA A 159 -1.13 22.07 3.79
C ALA A 159 -0.10 23.21 3.97
N ALA A 160 -0.04 24.19 3.06
CA ALA A 160 1.03 25.20 3.03
C ALA A 160 1.13 26.03 4.33
N SER A 161 0.03 26.21 5.08
CA SER A 161 0.05 26.93 6.36
C SER A 161 0.71 26.14 7.50
N VAL A 162 0.81 24.81 7.38
CA VAL A 162 1.32 23.92 8.43
C VAL A 162 2.56 23.13 8.01
N CYS A 163 2.88 23.08 6.71
CA CYS A 163 4.01 22.31 6.19
C CYS A 163 4.68 23.01 5.01
N LYS A 164 6.01 23.09 5.05
CA LYS A 164 6.85 23.63 3.97
C LYS A 164 7.30 22.61 2.92
N ALA A 165 6.93 21.33 3.07
CA ALA A 165 7.40 20.27 2.20
C ALA A 165 6.98 20.52 0.75
N GLY A 166 7.92 20.48 -0.20
CA GLY A 166 7.65 20.79 -1.60
C GLY A 166 6.58 19.89 -2.24
N VAL A 167 6.43 18.65 -1.75
CA VAL A 167 5.38 17.70 -2.17
C VAL A 167 3.95 18.22 -1.93
N PHE A 168 3.76 19.19 -1.03
CA PHE A 168 2.45 19.78 -0.74
C PHE A 168 2.21 21.15 -1.38
N ALA A 169 3.14 21.64 -2.21
CA ALA A 169 2.95 22.88 -2.96
C ALA A 169 1.76 22.77 -3.94
N GLU A 170 0.99 23.85 -4.10
CA GLU A 170 -0.19 23.86 -4.96
C GLU A 170 0.13 23.45 -6.40
N GLY A 171 -0.59 22.45 -6.92
CA GLY A 171 -0.40 21.93 -8.28
C GLY A 171 0.86 21.09 -8.46
N LYS A 172 1.64 20.81 -7.40
CA LYS A 172 2.80 19.92 -7.50
C LYS A 172 2.34 18.51 -7.81
N GLU A 173 2.75 18.03 -8.97
CA GLU A 173 2.66 16.62 -9.34
C GLU A 173 3.90 15.88 -8.83
N THR A 174 3.66 14.78 -8.13
CA THR A 174 4.71 13.91 -7.57
C THR A 174 4.44 12.48 -7.99
N GLU A 175 5.41 11.83 -8.63
CA GLU A 175 5.31 10.41 -8.93
C GLU A 175 5.29 9.61 -7.63
N VAL A 176 4.46 8.56 -7.59
CA VAL A 176 4.36 7.67 -6.43
C VAL A 176 4.41 6.21 -6.82
N PHE A 177 4.91 5.38 -5.89
CA PHE A 177 4.72 3.94 -5.93
C PHE A 177 4.01 3.49 -4.66
N VAL A 178 2.90 2.77 -4.82
CA VAL A 178 2.10 2.25 -3.71
C VAL A 178 2.24 0.74 -3.65
N ARG A 179 2.35 0.21 -2.43
CA ARG A 179 2.23 -1.23 -2.17
C ARG A 179 1.19 -1.47 -1.09
N PHE A 180 0.17 -2.22 -1.47
CA PHE A 180 -0.81 -2.79 -0.55
C PHE A 180 -0.37 -4.18 -0.11
N SER A 181 -0.80 -4.61 1.08
CA SER A 181 -0.42 -5.92 1.63
C SER A 181 -1.37 -6.41 2.70
N THR A 182 -1.41 -7.73 2.95
CA THR A 182 -1.86 -8.27 4.25
C THR A 182 -0.73 -8.12 5.27
N VAL A 183 -0.80 -8.71 6.48
CA VAL A 183 0.29 -8.67 7.48
C VAL A 183 0.88 -10.05 7.75
N LEU A 184 0.03 -11.01 8.12
CA LEU A 184 0.47 -12.28 8.71
C LEU A 184 0.93 -13.29 7.67
N GLY A 185 0.28 -13.30 6.50
CA GLY A 185 0.52 -14.29 5.48
C GLY A 185 1.91 -14.21 4.86
N ASN A 186 2.50 -15.37 4.59
CA ASN A 186 3.71 -15.47 3.75
C ASN A 186 3.37 -15.06 2.31
N ARG A 187 4.36 -14.81 1.44
CA ARG A 187 4.16 -14.24 0.09
C ARG A 187 3.12 -14.97 -0.79
N GLY A 188 2.97 -16.28 -0.57
CA GLY A 188 2.01 -17.14 -1.29
C GLY A 188 0.63 -17.29 -0.65
N SER A 189 0.30 -16.57 0.43
CA SER A 189 -1.03 -16.60 1.05
C SER A 189 -2.10 -15.95 0.17
N ALA A 190 -3.37 -16.10 0.56
CA ALA A 190 -4.51 -15.47 -0.09
C ALA A 190 -4.66 -13.99 0.29
N ASP A 191 -5.27 -13.19 -0.59
CA ASP A 191 -5.51 -11.75 -0.41
C ASP A 191 -6.67 -11.42 0.54
N THR A 192 -7.75 -12.22 0.52
CA THR A 192 -9.03 -11.90 1.18
C THR A 192 -9.17 -12.47 2.59
N VAL A 193 -8.05 -12.81 3.24
CA VAL A 193 -8.04 -13.25 4.64
C VAL A 193 -8.53 -12.15 5.59
N ARG A 194 -9.00 -12.50 6.79
CA ARG A 194 -9.23 -11.53 7.85
C ARG A 194 -7.88 -11.09 8.42
N ASP A 195 -7.49 -9.86 8.14
CA ASP A 195 -6.18 -9.33 8.52
C ASP A 195 -6.19 -7.79 8.44
N THR A 196 -5.20 -7.15 9.03
CA THR A 196 -4.90 -5.75 8.74
C THR A 196 -4.33 -5.63 7.32
N ARG A 197 -4.59 -4.53 6.63
CA ARG A 197 -3.96 -4.24 5.34
C ARG A 197 -2.92 -3.14 5.48
N GLY A 198 -1.70 -3.41 5.01
CA GLY A 198 -0.68 -2.37 4.86
C GLY A 198 -0.98 -1.50 3.64
N PHE A 199 -0.78 -0.18 3.77
CA PHE A 199 -0.94 0.82 2.72
C PHE A 199 0.31 1.73 2.76
N ALA A 200 1.35 1.31 2.03
CA ALA A 200 2.63 2.04 1.96
C ALA A 200 2.72 2.83 0.67
N THR A 201 3.00 4.14 0.77
CA THR A 201 3.13 5.06 -0.37
C THR A 201 4.52 5.69 -0.35
N LYS A 202 5.26 5.55 -1.44
CA LYS A 202 6.56 6.19 -1.68
C LYS A 202 6.34 7.38 -2.60
N PHE A 203 6.72 8.56 -2.16
CA PHE A 203 6.70 9.81 -2.93
C PHE A 203 8.12 10.12 -3.41
N TYR A 204 8.29 10.21 -4.73
CA TYR A 204 9.57 10.59 -5.32
C TYR A 204 9.64 12.12 -5.48
N THR A 205 9.97 12.82 -4.41
CA THR A 205 9.97 14.29 -4.38
C THR A 205 11.29 14.88 -4.90
N ASP A 206 11.30 16.18 -5.19
CA ASP A 206 12.50 16.91 -5.59
C ASP A 206 13.49 17.12 -4.43
N GLU A 207 13.03 16.92 -3.18
CA GLU A 207 13.74 17.19 -1.93
C GLU A 207 14.14 15.90 -1.19
N GLY A 208 14.00 14.75 -1.86
CA GLY A 208 14.25 13.42 -1.30
C GLY A 208 13.03 12.50 -1.41
N THR A 209 13.21 11.23 -1.08
CA THR A 209 12.09 10.27 -1.02
C THR A 209 11.36 10.43 0.31
N TRP A 210 10.03 10.55 0.27
CA TRP A 210 9.18 10.47 1.46
C TRP A 210 8.35 9.18 1.44
N ASP A 211 8.33 8.42 2.53
CA ASP A 211 7.50 7.22 2.64
C ASP A 211 6.44 7.36 3.73
N LEU A 212 5.16 7.35 3.32
CA LEU A 212 4.03 7.23 4.23
C LEU A 212 3.64 5.75 4.37
N VAL A 213 4.09 5.11 5.45
CA VAL A 213 3.95 3.67 5.67
C VAL A 213 2.83 3.38 6.67
N GLY A 214 1.60 3.32 6.15
CA GLY A 214 0.37 3.19 6.93
C GLY A 214 -0.32 1.82 6.87
N ASN A 215 -1.49 1.75 7.49
CA ASN A 215 -2.42 0.61 7.46
C ASN A 215 -3.84 1.07 7.09
N ASN A 216 -4.76 0.14 6.79
CA ASN A 216 -6.18 0.44 6.59
C ASN A 216 -6.98 0.57 7.89
N ILE A 217 -6.34 0.39 9.04
CA ILE A 217 -6.89 0.54 10.39
C ILE A 217 -6.14 1.70 11.07
N PRO A 218 -6.83 2.65 11.72
CA PRO A 218 -6.22 3.90 12.20
C PRO A 218 -5.41 3.78 13.49
N VAL A 219 -5.35 2.59 14.09
CA VAL A 219 -4.63 2.28 15.33
C VAL A 219 -3.76 1.04 15.14
N PHE A 220 -2.89 0.74 16.11
CA PHE A 220 -2.11 -0.50 16.15
C PHE A 220 -2.45 -1.37 17.38
N PHE A 221 -1.99 -2.62 17.38
CA PHE A 221 -2.27 -3.59 18.48
C PHE A 221 -1.52 -3.30 19.78
N ILE A 222 -0.42 -2.57 19.73
CA ILE A 222 0.51 -2.39 20.83
C ILE A 222 0.95 -0.93 20.89
N GLN A 223 1.35 -0.49 22.07
CA GLN A 223 1.79 0.88 22.31
C GLN A 223 3.29 1.08 22.05
N ASP A 224 4.12 0.09 22.36
CA ASP A 224 5.58 0.18 22.28
C ASP A 224 6.15 -0.86 21.30
N ALA A 225 7.11 -0.45 20.45
CA ALA A 225 7.75 -1.29 19.47
C ALA A 225 8.47 -2.52 20.05
N ILE A 226 8.88 -2.50 21.32
CA ILE A 226 9.52 -3.67 21.96
C ILE A 226 8.60 -4.90 21.98
N LYS A 227 7.27 -4.69 21.99
CA LYS A 227 6.26 -5.74 21.93
C LYS A 227 5.97 -6.24 20.52
N PHE A 228 6.53 -5.61 19.48
CA PHE A 228 6.25 -5.96 18.09
C PHE A 228 6.57 -7.42 17.74
N PRO A 229 7.74 -7.97 18.15
CA PRO A 229 8.01 -9.39 17.91
C PRO A 229 7.01 -10.30 18.64
N ASP A 230 6.55 -9.94 19.84
CA ASP A 230 5.63 -10.76 20.62
C ASP A 230 4.26 -10.89 19.94
N VAL A 231 3.65 -9.77 19.53
CA VAL A 231 2.34 -9.81 18.86
C VAL A 231 2.44 -10.47 17.49
N VAL A 232 3.53 -10.25 16.75
CA VAL A 232 3.74 -10.90 15.45
C VAL A 232 3.95 -12.41 15.61
N HIS A 233 4.75 -12.85 16.58
CA HIS A 233 4.91 -14.29 16.86
C HIS A 233 3.61 -14.93 17.35
N ALA A 234 2.82 -14.21 18.15
CA ALA A 234 1.52 -14.70 18.61
C ALA A 234 0.53 -14.90 17.46
N ALA A 235 0.53 -14.01 16.46
CA ALA A 235 -0.37 -14.03 15.31
C ALA A 235 0.12 -14.86 14.11
N LYS A 236 1.44 -15.07 13.99
CA LYS A 236 2.03 -15.92 12.94
C LYS A 236 1.73 -17.40 13.21
N PRO A 237 1.92 -18.27 12.18
CA PRO A 237 1.73 -19.71 12.35
C PRO A 237 2.57 -20.27 13.50
N HIS A 238 2.04 -21.25 14.24
CA HIS A 238 2.74 -21.82 15.38
C HIS A 238 4.12 -22.37 14.99
N PRO A 239 5.17 -22.16 15.80
CA PRO A 239 6.54 -22.52 15.44
C PRO A 239 6.81 -24.03 15.39
N ASP A 240 5.96 -24.86 16.00
CA ASP A 240 6.10 -26.32 16.02
C ASP A 240 5.66 -26.97 14.70
N ARG A 241 4.76 -26.32 13.94
CA ARG A 241 4.09 -26.93 12.77
C ARG A 241 3.78 -25.99 11.61
N GLU A 242 4.01 -24.68 11.77
CA GLU A 242 3.72 -23.61 10.80
C GLU A 242 2.23 -23.54 10.37
N ILE A 243 1.31 -23.66 11.32
CA ILE A 243 -0.15 -23.57 11.09
C ILE A 243 -0.77 -22.67 12.18
N PRO A 244 -1.81 -21.87 11.86
CA PRO A 244 -2.43 -21.67 10.54
C PRO A 244 -1.73 -20.58 9.70
N GLN A 245 -1.85 -20.69 8.36
CA GLN A 245 -1.35 -19.66 7.45
C GLN A 245 -2.35 -18.50 7.35
N ALA A 246 -1.87 -17.27 7.57
CA ALA A 246 -2.61 -16.03 7.36
C ALA A 246 -3.97 -15.96 8.10
N GLN A 247 -4.04 -16.46 9.33
CA GLN A 247 -5.25 -16.47 10.15
C GLN A 247 -4.87 -16.24 11.61
N SER A 248 -5.59 -15.35 12.31
CA SER A 248 -5.47 -15.14 13.76
C SER A 248 -6.28 -16.14 14.60
N ALA A 249 -7.04 -17.03 13.95
CA ALA A 249 -7.98 -17.95 14.57
C ALA A 249 -7.29 -19.16 15.20
N HIS A 250 -6.41 -18.93 16.17
CA HIS A 250 -5.67 -19.94 16.91
C HIS A 250 -5.24 -19.42 18.30
N ASP A 251 -4.89 -20.37 19.16
CA ASP A 251 -4.67 -20.13 20.59
C ASP A 251 -3.61 -19.06 20.90
N THR A 252 -2.46 -19.05 20.22
CA THR A 252 -1.37 -18.12 20.59
C THR A 252 -1.73 -16.65 20.39
N PHE A 253 -2.50 -16.33 19.34
CA PHE A 253 -2.94 -14.96 19.09
C PHE A 253 -3.92 -14.51 20.18
N TRP A 254 -4.93 -15.34 20.45
CA TRP A 254 -5.96 -15.02 21.43
C TRP A 254 -5.47 -15.07 22.87
N ASP A 255 -4.44 -15.87 23.19
CA ASP A 255 -3.75 -15.80 24.48
C ASP A 255 -3.06 -14.43 24.65
N PHE A 256 -2.33 -13.97 23.63
CA PHE A 256 -1.72 -12.63 23.64
C PHE A 256 -2.78 -11.54 23.83
N VAL A 257 -3.80 -11.49 22.97
CA VAL A 257 -4.83 -10.43 22.99
C VAL A 257 -5.60 -10.42 24.32
N SER A 258 -5.89 -11.59 24.89
CA SER A 258 -6.62 -11.68 26.16
C SER A 258 -5.79 -11.26 27.39
N LEU A 259 -4.45 -11.21 27.28
CA LEU A 259 -3.51 -10.78 28.33
C LEU A 259 -2.99 -9.35 28.15
N HIS A 260 -3.04 -8.82 26.93
CA HIS A 260 -2.55 -7.49 26.56
C HIS A 260 -3.75 -6.63 26.19
N THR A 261 -4.29 -5.94 27.19
CA THR A 261 -5.57 -5.25 27.07
C THR A 261 -5.50 -4.05 26.11
N GLU A 262 -4.31 -3.48 25.88
CA GLU A 262 -4.05 -2.45 24.87
C GLU A 262 -4.39 -2.91 23.43
N ALA A 263 -4.41 -4.23 23.17
CA ALA A 263 -4.70 -4.79 21.85
C ALA A 263 -6.19 -4.81 21.48
N GLN A 264 -7.08 -4.54 22.44
CA GLN A 264 -8.52 -4.74 22.24
C GLN A 264 -9.11 -3.81 21.17
N HIS A 265 -8.67 -2.54 21.11
CA HIS A 265 -9.18 -1.58 20.14
C HIS A 265 -8.87 -2.02 18.69
N HIS A 266 -7.60 -2.30 18.36
CA HIS A 266 -7.25 -2.78 17.02
C HIS A 266 -7.91 -4.13 16.70
N THR A 267 -8.03 -5.02 17.69
CA THR A 267 -8.69 -6.32 17.48
C THR A 267 -10.15 -6.15 17.07
N LEU A 268 -10.90 -5.20 17.65
CA LEU A 268 -12.26 -4.90 17.19
C LEU A 268 -12.32 -4.46 15.73
N TRP A 269 -11.39 -3.60 15.30
CA TRP A 269 -11.30 -3.21 13.90
C TRP A 269 -11.04 -4.42 13.00
N ASN A 270 -10.11 -5.30 13.36
CA ASN A 270 -9.80 -6.52 12.61
C ASN A 270 -10.98 -7.53 12.60
N MET A 271 -11.74 -7.62 13.69
CA MET A 271 -12.94 -8.46 13.80
C MET A 271 -14.17 -7.86 13.08
N SER A 272 -14.18 -6.55 12.86
CA SER A 272 -15.17 -5.93 11.96
C SER A 272 -14.87 -6.26 10.49
N ASP A 273 -15.79 -5.87 9.60
CA ASP A 273 -15.59 -6.10 8.17
C ASP A 273 -14.39 -5.32 7.60
N ARG A 274 -13.86 -4.31 8.32
CA ARG A 274 -12.60 -3.62 7.96
C ARG A 274 -11.41 -4.58 7.79
N GLY A 275 -11.45 -5.76 8.43
CA GLY A 275 -10.45 -6.81 8.27
C GLY A 275 -10.58 -7.63 6.96
N ILE A 276 -11.66 -7.46 6.20
CA ILE A 276 -11.97 -8.21 4.97
C ILE A 276 -12.44 -7.28 3.84
N PRO A 277 -11.61 -6.28 3.42
CA PRO A 277 -12.02 -5.31 2.41
C PRO A 277 -12.40 -5.97 1.07
N ARG A 278 -13.29 -5.32 0.32
CA ARG A 278 -13.73 -5.77 -1.02
C ARG A 278 -12.61 -5.62 -2.04
N SER A 279 -11.82 -4.56 -1.91
CA SER A 279 -10.71 -4.22 -2.79
C SER A 279 -9.76 -3.29 -2.04
N TYR A 280 -8.48 -3.26 -2.41
CA TYR A 280 -7.57 -2.20 -1.98
C TYR A 280 -8.10 -0.80 -2.35
N ARG A 281 -8.84 -0.68 -3.46
CA ARG A 281 -9.44 0.57 -3.97
C ARG A 281 -10.59 1.10 -3.09
N MET A 282 -11.12 0.27 -2.19
CA MET A 282 -12.31 0.56 -1.38
C MET A 282 -12.02 0.42 0.12
N MET A 283 -10.81 0.79 0.53
CA MET A 283 -10.43 0.87 1.94
C MET A 283 -9.74 2.20 2.21
N GLU A 284 -9.89 2.69 3.44
CA GLU A 284 -9.12 3.83 3.93
C GLU A 284 -7.66 3.44 4.16
N GLY A 285 -6.81 4.44 4.35
CA GLY A 285 -5.44 4.29 4.81
C GLY A 285 -5.14 5.31 5.90
N PHE A 286 -4.25 4.97 6.82
CA PHE A 286 -3.91 5.80 7.97
C PHE A 286 -2.43 5.68 8.27
N GLY A 287 -1.78 6.81 8.55
CA GLY A 287 -0.41 6.83 9.06
C GLY A 287 -0.26 6.20 10.45
N VAL A 288 -1.39 6.02 11.16
CA VAL A 288 -1.54 5.57 12.57
C VAL A 288 -0.95 6.58 13.55
N HIS A 289 0.36 6.81 13.46
CA HIS A 289 1.11 7.68 14.34
C HIS A 289 0.74 9.14 14.17
N THR A 290 0.96 9.90 15.24
CA THR A 290 1.05 11.36 15.13
C THR A 290 2.44 11.72 14.60
N PHE A 291 2.47 12.56 13.57
CA PHE A 291 3.67 13.17 13.00
C PHE A 291 3.70 14.65 13.34
N ARG A 292 4.81 15.31 13.03
CA ARG A 292 4.95 16.76 13.16
C ARG A 292 5.17 17.39 11.78
N LEU A 293 4.43 18.44 11.49
CA LEU A 293 4.66 19.30 10.32
C LEU A 293 5.27 20.62 10.75
N ILE A 294 6.10 21.19 9.88
CA ILE A 294 6.79 22.46 10.10
C ILE A 294 6.50 23.38 8.91
N ASN A 295 5.98 24.58 9.17
CA ASN A 295 5.69 25.56 8.12
C ASN A 295 6.93 26.43 7.79
N ASP A 296 6.77 27.35 6.84
CA ASP A 296 7.85 28.26 6.40
C ASP A 296 8.36 29.20 7.52
N ALA A 297 7.52 29.49 8.52
CA ALA A 297 7.91 30.29 9.68
C ALA A 297 8.67 29.48 10.75
N GLY A 298 8.79 28.16 10.57
CA GLY A 298 9.37 27.25 11.55
C GLY A 298 8.42 26.90 12.69
N GLU A 299 7.14 27.25 12.59
CA GLU A 299 6.11 26.85 13.54
C GLU A 299 5.71 25.40 13.27
N THR A 300 5.33 24.70 14.34
CA THR A 300 5.04 23.26 14.28
C THR A 300 3.57 22.96 14.53
N SER A 301 3.09 21.86 13.96
CA SER A 301 1.76 21.31 14.20
C SER A 301 1.83 19.79 14.25
N LEU A 302 1.10 19.18 15.17
CA LEU A 302 0.96 17.72 15.22
C LEU A 302 -0.11 17.29 14.23
N VAL A 303 0.09 16.17 13.54
CA VAL A 303 -0.86 15.68 12.53
C VAL A 303 -1.02 14.17 12.52
N LYS A 304 -2.19 13.70 12.09
CA LYS A 304 -2.40 12.31 11.65
C LYS A 304 -2.79 12.31 10.17
N PHE A 305 -2.16 11.44 9.38
CA PHE A 305 -2.42 11.30 7.94
C PHE A 305 -3.52 10.27 7.64
N HIS A 306 -4.35 10.57 6.65
CA HIS A 306 -5.49 9.77 6.21
C HIS A 306 -5.53 9.66 4.69
N TRP A 307 -5.84 8.47 4.16
CA TRP A 307 -6.22 8.25 2.77
C TRP A 307 -7.71 7.94 2.70
N LYS A 308 -8.47 8.77 1.98
CA LYS A 308 -9.91 8.62 1.80
C LYS A 308 -10.22 8.13 0.38
N PRO A 309 -10.72 6.89 0.19
CA PRO A 309 -10.98 6.34 -1.13
C PRO A 309 -12.18 7.02 -1.80
N HIS A 310 -12.06 7.33 -3.09
CA HIS A 310 -13.17 7.92 -3.86
C HIS A 310 -14.33 6.95 -4.08
N LEU A 311 -14.03 5.64 -4.11
CA LEU A 311 -15.02 4.56 -4.27
C LEU A 311 -15.67 4.13 -2.94
N GLY A 312 -15.40 4.83 -1.84
CA GLY A 312 -15.93 4.50 -0.54
C GLY A 312 -15.22 3.36 0.16
N VAL A 313 -15.76 2.99 1.32
CA VAL A 313 -15.21 1.94 2.19
C VAL A 313 -16.15 0.75 2.15
N HIS A 314 -15.68 -0.34 1.53
CA HIS A 314 -16.50 -1.52 1.29
C HIS A 314 -15.73 -2.80 1.59
N SER A 315 -16.47 -3.78 2.13
CA SER A 315 -15.91 -5.03 2.61
C SER A 315 -16.72 -6.24 2.12
N GLN A 316 -16.09 -7.41 2.08
CA GLN A 316 -16.78 -8.67 1.87
C GLN A 316 -17.51 -9.09 3.15
N VAL A 317 -18.40 -10.08 3.04
CA VAL A 317 -18.89 -10.83 4.22
C VAL A 317 -17.99 -12.04 4.47
N TRP A 318 -18.01 -12.61 5.68
CA TRP A 318 -16.99 -13.61 6.06
C TRP A 318 -17.03 -14.92 5.27
N GLU A 319 -18.22 -15.43 4.92
CA GLU A 319 -18.34 -16.62 4.06
C GLU A 319 -17.74 -16.34 2.67
N GLU A 320 -18.10 -15.21 2.08
CA GLU A 320 -17.59 -14.75 0.78
C GLU A 320 -16.07 -14.65 0.80
N ALA A 321 -15.49 -13.98 1.80
CA ALA A 321 -14.04 -13.81 1.92
C ALA A 321 -13.27 -15.15 1.98
N GLN A 322 -13.82 -16.15 2.67
CA GLN A 322 -13.26 -17.50 2.73
C GLN A 322 -13.40 -18.26 1.40
N ILE A 323 -14.54 -18.13 0.72
CA ILE A 323 -14.72 -18.72 -0.63
C ILE A 323 -13.74 -18.06 -1.61
N THR A 324 -13.59 -16.74 -1.55
CA THR A 324 -12.66 -15.99 -2.40
C THR A 324 -11.23 -16.47 -2.19
N ALA A 325 -10.79 -16.62 -0.94
CA ALA A 325 -9.44 -17.09 -0.62
C ALA A 325 -9.13 -18.49 -1.21
N GLY A 326 -10.13 -19.33 -1.40
CA GLY A 326 -9.98 -20.65 -2.03
C GLY A 326 -10.09 -20.64 -3.56
N MET A 327 -10.99 -19.81 -4.11
CA MET A 327 -11.30 -19.80 -5.55
C MET A 327 -10.38 -18.87 -6.34
N ASP A 328 -10.00 -17.72 -5.79
CA ASP A 328 -9.02 -16.79 -6.35
C ASP A 328 -8.16 -16.18 -5.23
N PRO A 329 -7.09 -16.85 -4.78
CA PRO A 329 -6.21 -16.32 -3.74
C PRO A 329 -5.49 -15.01 -4.15
N ASP A 330 -5.54 -14.65 -5.44
CA ASP A 330 -4.96 -13.42 -5.99
C ASP A 330 -5.99 -12.31 -6.24
N PHE A 331 -7.18 -12.40 -5.63
CA PHE A 331 -8.32 -11.53 -5.92
C PHE A 331 -8.03 -10.02 -5.81
N HIS A 332 -7.43 -9.53 -4.71
CA HIS A 332 -7.15 -8.09 -4.57
C HIS A 332 -6.03 -7.63 -5.50
N ARG A 333 -5.02 -8.48 -5.73
CA ARG A 333 -3.96 -8.20 -6.71
C ARG A 333 -4.53 -8.08 -8.12
N ARG A 334 -5.41 -9.00 -8.51
CA ARG A 334 -6.10 -9.01 -9.80
C ARG A 334 -7.01 -7.79 -9.94
N ASP A 335 -7.85 -7.52 -8.95
CA ASP A 335 -8.76 -6.36 -8.95
C ASP A 335 -8.01 -5.04 -9.15
N LEU A 336 -6.86 -4.83 -8.49
CA LEU A 336 -6.03 -3.64 -8.71
C LEU A 336 -5.47 -3.58 -10.13
N ALA A 337 -4.92 -4.69 -10.62
CA ALA A 337 -4.29 -4.75 -11.94
C ALA A 337 -5.29 -4.53 -13.07
N ASP A 338 -6.43 -5.23 -13.01
CA ASP A 338 -7.51 -5.18 -14.01
C ASP A 338 -8.21 -3.80 -13.99
N ALA A 339 -8.37 -3.17 -12.82
CA ALA A 339 -8.91 -1.81 -12.72
C ALA A 339 -8.00 -0.80 -13.44
N ILE A 340 -6.69 -0.89 -13.26
CA ILE A 340 -5.73 -0.04 -13.97
C ILE A 340 -5.71 -0.34 -15.47
N GLU A 341 -5.73 -1.62 -15.86
CA GLU A 341 -5.73 -2.04 -17.28
C GLU A 341 -6.98 -1.56 -18.03
N SER A 342 -8.12 -1.53 -17.34
CA SER A 342 -9.40 -1.04 -17.90
C SER A 342 -9.56 0.48 -17.88
N GLY A 343 -8.61 1.23 -17.30
CA GLY A 343 -8.67 2.68 -17.16
C GLY A 343 -9.54 3.17 -15.99
N ALA A 344 -10.12 2.27 -15.19
CA ALA A 344 -10.83 2.56 -13.95
C ALA A 344 -9.83 2.83 -12.80
N PHE A 345 -9.00 3.86 -12.98
CA PHE A 345 -7.90 4.18 -12.08
C PHE A 345 -8.40 4.47 -10.66
N PRO A 346 -7.90 3.75 -9.64
CA PRO A 346 -8.28 4.06 -8.28
C PRO A 346 -7.60 5.32 -7.77
N SER A 347 -8.37 6.07 -6.97
CA SER A 347 -7.96 7.34 -6.40
C SER A 347 -8.31 7.47 -4.92
N TRP A 348 -7.45 8.20 -4.22
CA TRP A 348 -7.62 8.54 -2.80
C TRP A 348 -7.22 9.98 -2.56
N ASP A 349 -7.97 10.65 -1.68
CA ASP A 349 -7.56 11.94 -1.14
C ASP A 349 -6.63 11.74 0.06
N LEU A 350 -5.47 12.38 0.02
CA LEU A 350 -4.62 12.53 1.21
C LEU A 350 -5.23 13.63 2.07
N GLY A 351 -5.46 13.35 3.33
CA GLY A 351 -5.91 14.32 4.30
C GLY A 351 -5.09 14.31 5.58
N ILE A 352 -5.16 15.41 6.31
CA ILE A 352 -4.53 15.58 7.63
C ILE A 352 -5.57 16.02 8.65
N GLN A 353 -5.50 15.42 9.84
CA GLN A 353 -6.01 16.06 11.06
C GLN A 353 -4.87 16.91 11.62
N VAL A 354 -5.18 18.11 12.12
CA VAL A 354 -4.19 19.06 12.61
C VAL A 354 -4.48 19.36 14.07
N PHE A 355 -3.46 19.27 14.91
CA PHE A 355 -3.52 19.53 16.34
C PHE A 355 -2.46 20.56 16.76
N PRO A 356 -2.70 21.33 17.83
CA PRO A 356 -1.69 22.22 18.39
C PRO A 356 -0.44 21.44 18.83
N ASP A 357 0.75 22.01 18.58
CA ASP A 357 2.03 21.53 19.12
C ASP A 357 2.53 22.54 20.17
N THR A 358 1.75 22.72 21.23
CA THR A 358 1.97 23.78 22.24
C THR A 358 2.76 23.28 23.44
N VAL A 359 3.70 24.05 23.96
CA VAL A 359 4.44 23.73 25.19
C VAL A 359 3.68 24.22 26.43
N ASP A 360 3.44 23.34 27.39
CA ASP A 360 2.95 23.62 28.74
C ASP A 360 4.04 23.38 29.82
N GLU A 361 3.66 23.46 31.10
CA GLU A 361 4.58 23.35 32.25
C GLU A 361 5.26 21.97 32.38
N ASN A 362 4.74 20.93 31.70
CA ASN A 362 5.27 19.57 31.70
C ASN A 362 5.97 19.19 30.38
N GLY A 363 6.00 20.07 29.37
CA GLY A 363 6.57 19.79 28.04
C GLY A 363 5.61 20.14 26.90
N VAL A 364 5.82 19.60 25.70
CA VAL A 364 4.82 19.72 24.61
C VAL A 364 3.54 18.99 25.05
N SER A 365 2.40 19.69 25.00
CA SER A 365 1.09 19.11 25.27
C SER A 365 0.69 18.22 24.11
N GLU A 366 1.03 16.93 24.21
CA GLU A 366 0.67 15.89 23.24
C GLU A 366 -0.73 15.32 23.52
N MET A 367 -1.53 16.04 24.33
CA MET A 367 -2.90 15.69 24.67
C MET A 367 -3.89 16.53 23.86
N PHE A 368 -4.89 15.89 23.29
CA PHE A 368 -5.97 16.56 22.56
C PHE A 368 -7.33 16.04 23.03
N HIS A 369 -8.12 16.89 23.70
CA HIS A 369 -9.43 16.50 24.27
C HIS A 369 -9.36 15.25 25.17
N GLY A 370 -8.27 15.09 25.93
CA GLY A 370 -8.05 13.93 26.81
C GLY A 370 -7.51 12.69 26.10
N ILE A 371 -7.23 12.76 24.80
CA ILE A 371 -6.59 11.71 24.01
C ILE A 371 -5.10 11.98 23.97
N ASP A 372 -4.29 11.00 24.33
CA ASP A 372 -2.85 11.06 24.12
C ASP A 372 -2.53 10.80 22.64
N LEU A 373 -1.97 11.79 21.96
CA LEU A 373 -1.64 11.72 20.54
C LEU A 373 -0.46 10.79 20.25
N LEU A 374 0.36 10.48 21.26
CA LEU A 374 1.49 9.54 21.10
C LEU A 374 1.10 8.08 21.28
N ASP A 375 -0.12 7.80 21.74
CA ASP A 375 -0.60 6.43 21.87
C ASP A 375 -1.11 5.92 20.50
N PRO A 376 -0.39 4.97 19.85
CA PRO A 376 -0.79 4.44 18.54
C PRO A 376 -2.03 3.55 18.62
N THR A 377 -2.53 3.22 19.82
CA THR A 377 -3.80 2.52 20.03
C THR A 377 -5.00 3.46 20.06
N LYS A 378 -4.77 4.78 19.88
CA LYS A 378 -5.81 5.81 19.92
C LYS A 378 -6.01 6.52 18.58
N ILE A 379 -7.29 6.70 18.23
CA ILE A 379 -7.75 7.62 17.17
C ILE A 379 -8.11 8.97 17.76
N VAL A 380 -8.14 9.99 16.91
CA VAL A 380 -8.91 11.21 17.17
C VAL A 380 -10.16 11.17 16.30
N PRO A 381 -11.37 11.11 16.89
CA PRO A 381 -12.62 11.14 16.12
C PRO A 381 -12.69 12.34 15.18
N GLU A 382 -13.21 12.15 13.97
CA GLU A 382 -13.28 13.19 12.94
C GLU A 382 -14.19 14.35 13.35
N GLU A 383 -15.13 14.11 14.26
CA GLU A 383 -16.00 15.12 14.85
C GLU A 383 -15.25 16.08 15.79
N LEU A 384 -14.12 15.66 16.36
CA LEU A 384 -13.26 16.52 17.18
C LEU A 384 -12.22 17.26 16.32
N ALA A 385 -11.69 16.58 15.30
CA ALA A 385 -10.74 17.15 14.36
C ALA A 385 -11.05 16.64 12.94
N PRO A 386 -11.67 17.47 12.08
CA PRO A 386 -12.02 17.04 10.73
C PRO A 386 -10.77 16.80 9.89
N VAL A 387 -10.84 15.80 8.99
CA VAL A 387 -9.79 15.52 8.02
C VAL A 387 -9.81 16.59 6.93
N GLN A 388 -8.71 17.32 6.78
CA GLN A 388 -8.52 18.34 5.75
C GLN A 388 -7.80 17.74 4.55
N VAL A 389 -8.43 17.75 3.37
CA VAL A 389 -7.83 17.20 2.13
C VAL A 389 -6.72 18.11 1.62
N ILE A 390 -5.53 17.55 1.39
CA ILE A 390 -4.32 18.26 0.96
C ILE A 390 -3.82 17.85 -0.43
N GLY A 391 -4.46 16.86 -1.06
CA GLY A 391 -4.19 16.45 -2.44
C GLY A 391 -4.83 15.11 -2.77
N THR A 392 -4.69 14.68 -4.02
CA THR A 392 -5.28 13.43 -4.53
C THR A 392 -4.20 12.58 -5.18
N MET A 393 -4.20 11.30 -4.84
CA MET A 393 -3.39 10.28 -5.50
C MET A 393 -4.25 9.49 -6.48
N THR A 394 -3.74 9.23 -7.68
CA THR A 394 -4.35 8.34 -8.68
C THR A 394 -3.33 7.29 -9.11
N LEU A 395 -3.66 6.00 -9.02
CA LEU A 395 -2.80 4.91 -9.51
C LEU A 395 -3.20 4.57 -10.94
N ASN A 396 -2.25 4.72 -11.86
CA ASN A 396 -2.53 4.73 -13.30
C ASN A 396 -1.64 3.80 -14.14
N ALA A 397 -0.70 3.07 -13.51
CA ALA A 397 0.09 2.07 -14.22
C ALA A 397 0.47 0.86 -13.37
N ASN A 398 0.35 -0.32 -13.99
CA ASN A 398 0.83 -1.57 -13.44
C ASN A 398 2.36 -1.67 -13.54
N VAL A 399 2.96 -2.50 -12.69
CA VAL A 399 4.39 -2.83 -12.77
C VAL A 399 4.71 -3.59 -14.06
N LYS A 400 5.90 -3.36 -14.61
CA LYS A 400 6.42 -4.11 -15.78
C LYS A 400 7.01 -5.45 -15.34
N ASN A 401 7.59 -5.50 -14.15
CA ASN A 401 8.11 -6.71 -13.52
C ASN A 401 7.83 -6.70 -12.01
N PHE A 402 6.96 -7.61 -11.57
CA PHE A 402 6.55 -7.71 -10.17
C PHE A 402 7.72 -7.88 -9.21
N PHE A 403 8.71 -8.71 -9.54
CA PHE A 403 9.87 -8.91 -8.66
C PHE A 403 10.71 -7.64 -8.58
N ALA A 404 11.05 -7.06 -9.73
CA ALA A 404 11.94 -5.91 -9.82
C ALA A 404 11.39 -4.67 -9.10
N GLU A 405 10.06 -4.49 -9.12
CA GLU A 405 9.38 -3.31 -8.62
C GLU A 405 8.64 -3.59 -7.30
N THR A 406 7.67 -4.50 -7.28
CA THR A 406 6.86 -4.78 -6.08
C THR A 406 7.60 -5.57 -5.00
N GLU A 407 8.39 -6.58 -5.37
CA GLU A 407 9.10 -7.38 -4.38
C GLU A 407 10.29 -6.59 -3.80
N GLN A 408 11.08 -5.94 -4.65
CA GLN A 408 12.30 -5.24 -4.24
C GLN A 408 12.10 -3.81 -3.70
N VAL A 409 10.91 -3.20 -3.81
CA VAL A 409 10.68 -1.89 -3.18
C VAL A 409 10.91 -1.95 -1.67
N ALA A 410 11.57 -0.94 -1.11
CA ALA A 410 11.78 -0.75 0.31
C ALA A 410 11.11 0.56 0.73
N PHE A 411 10.15 0.45 1.64
CA PHE A 411 9.55 1.59 2.32
C PHE A 411 10.18 1.73 3.70
N HIS A 412 10.21 2.93 4.26
CA HIS A 412 10.67 3.16 5.62
C HIS A 412 10.07 4.47 6.18
N PRO A 413 9.35 4.45 7.32
CA PRO A 413 8.72 5.67 7.87
C PRO A 413 9.71 6.77 8.31
N GLY A 414 11.03 6.49 8.34
CA GLY A 414 12.08 7.49 8.57
C GLY A 414 12.65 8.11 7.29
N HIS A 415 12.17 7.71 6.10
CA HIS A 415 12.39 8.48 4.88
C HIS A 415 11.48 9.71 4.89
N LEU A 416 12.04 10.84 5.31
CA LEU A 416 11.34 12.12 5.47
C LEU A 416 11.91 13.17 4.52
N VAL A 417 11.16 14.26 4.35
CA VAL A 417 11.52 15.44 3.56
C VAL A 417 11.38 16.69 4.43
N PRO A 418 12.05 17.81 4.09
CA PRO A 418 11.95 19.04 4.85
C PRO A 418 10.50 19.44 5.12
N GLY A 419 10.16 19.73 6.38
CA GLY A 419 8.79 20.09 6.76
C GLY A 419 7.96 18.95 7.37
N ILE A 420 8.48 17.71 7.37
CA ILE A 420 7.86 16.55 8.02
C ILE A 420 8.86 15.96 9.02
N ASP A 421 8.42 15.72 10.25
CA ASP A 421 9.22 15.17 11.34
C ASP A 421 8.40 14.15 12.15
N VAL A 422 9.08 13.38 13.01
CA VAL A 422 8.48 12.35 13.88
C VAL A 422 8.12 12.91 15.26
N THR A 423 7.34 12.14 16.00
CA THR A 423 6.99 12.42 17.41
C THR A 423 7.58 11.34 18.33
N ASN A 424 7.35 11.47 19.64
CA ASN A 424 7.83 10.52 20.64
C ASN A 424 6.94 9.28 20.80
N ASP A 425 6.02 9.01 19.86
CA ASP A 425 5.26 7.76 19.79
C ASP A 425 6.24 6.56 19.86
N PRO A 426 6.20 5.75 20.93
CA PRO A 426 7.23 4.74 21.18
C PRO A 426 7.19 3.59 20.16
N LEU A 427 6.04 3.35 19.53
CA LEU A 427 5.95 2.41 18.41
C LEU A 427 6.62 2.99 17.16
N LEU A 428 6.34 4.26 16.81
CA LEU A 428 6.99 4.92 15.68
C LEU A 428 8.50 4.91 15.83
N GLN A 429 9.02 5.28 17.01
CA GLN A 429 10.46 5.34 17.28
C GLN A 429 11.17 4.00 17.01
N GLY A 430 10.62 2.87 17.46
CA GLY A 430 11.22 1.56 17.15
C GLY A 430 11.09 1.16 15.68
N ARG A 431 10.04 1.60 14.97
CA ARG A 431 9.92 1.41 13.51
C ARG A 431 11.01 2.15 12.74
N LEU A 432 11.52 3.28 13.26
CA LEU A 432 12.61 4.02 12.61
C LEU A 432 13.89 3.18 12.50
N PHE A 433 14.15 2.31 13.48
CA PHE A 433 15.27 1.38 13.42
C PHE A 433 15.01 0.20 12.46
N SER A 434 13.88 -0.49 12.66
CA SER A 434 13.63 -1.83 12.07
C SER A 434 13.64 -1.84 10.53
N TYR A 435 13.10 -0.80 9.91
CA TYR A 435 12.89 -0.77 8.46
C TYR A 435 14.19 -0.56 7.66
N LEU A 436 15.25 -0.01 8.27
CA LEU A 436 16.59 0.02 7.67
C LEU A 436 17.27 -1.34 7.83
N ASP A 437 17.24 -1.90 9.05
CA ASP A 437 17.90 -3.15 9.41
C ASP A 437 17.39 -4.34 8.57
N THR A 438 16.08 -4.50 8.45
CA THR A 438 15.48 -5.66 7.75
C THR A 438 15.85 -5.72 6.25
N GLN A 439 16.19 -4.59 5.62
CA GLN A 439 16.58 -4.59 4.20
C GLN A 439 17.95 -5.19 3.96
N LEU A 440 18.84 -5.21 4.96
CA LEU A 440 20.19 -5.70 4.81
C LEU A 440 20.22 -7.16 4.37
N THR A 441 19.38 -8.01 4.96
CA THR A 441 19.25 -9.42 4.58
C THR A 441 18.27 -9.60 3.42
N ARG A 442 17.15 -8.87 3.43
CA ARG A 442 16.10 -9.02 2.40
C ARG A 442 16.57 -8.63 1.01
N LEU A 443 17.32 -7.52 0.89
CA LEU A 443 17.79 -6.94 -0.36
C LEU A 443 19.31 -7.05 -0.55
N GLY A 444 19.98 -7.84 0.29
CA GLY A 444 21.36 -8.27 0.10
C GLY A 444 22.43 -7.24 0.44
N GLY A 445 22.10 -6.13 1.12
CA GLY A 445 23.10 -5.20 1.66
C GLY A 445 22.60 -3.77 1.83
N PRO A 446 23.51 -2.83 2.18
CA PRO A 446 23.17 -1.43 2.46
C PRO A 446 22.82 -0.61 1.20
N ASN A 447 23.11 -1.12 0.00
CA ASN A 447 22.90 -0.41 -1.26
C ASN A 447 21.50 -0.60 -1.84
N PHE A 448 20.51 -1.02 -1.04
CA PHE A 448 19.14 -1.25 -1.52
C PHE A 448 18.47 0.00 -2.12
N GLY A 449 18.89 1.21 -1.70
CA GLY A 449 18.46 2.48 -2.28
C GLY A 449 18.91 2.68 -3.73
N GLN A 450 19.89 1.90 -4.20
CA GLN A 450 20.35 1.91 -5.59
C GLN A 450 19.59 0.94 -6.50
N ILE A 451 18.68 0.13 -5.97
CA ILE A 451 17.76 -0.67 -6.80
C ILE A 451 16.80 0.30 -7.51
N PRO A 452 16.50 0.14 -8.82
CA PRO A 452 15.78 1.14 -9.61
C PRO A 452 14.50 1.71 -8.97
N ILE A 453 13.62 0.86 -8.42
CA ILE A 453 12.37 1.28 -7.79
C ILE A 453 12.56 2.04 -6.45
N ASN A 454 13.76 1.98 -5.86
CA ASN A 454 14.07 2.65 -4.59
C ASN A 454 14.88 3.94 -4.77
N ARG A 455 15.37 4.21 -5.98
CA ARG A 455 16.25 5.36 -6.25
C ARG A 455 15.48 6.67 -6.02
N PRO A 456 16.02 7.61 -5.24
CA PRO A 456 15.45 8.95 -5.15
C PRO A 456 15.42 9.64 -6.51
N HIS A 457 14.42 10.49 -6.73
CA HIS A 457 14.37 11.37 -7.92
C HIS A 457 15.10 12.71 -7.69
N ALA A 458 15.45 13.00 -6.43
CA ALA A 458 16.36 14.07 -6.05
C ALA A 458 17.84 13.67 -6.24
N PRO A 459 18.77 14.63 -6.43
CA PRO A 459 20.21 14.36 -6.46
C PRO A 459 20.71 13.70 -5.17
N VAL A 460 21.52 12.65 -5.31
CA VAL A 460 22.18 11.97 -4.18
C VAL A 460 23.67 12.27 -4.22
N ASN A 461 24.16 13.01 -3.23
CA ASN A 461 25.56 13.41 -3.09
C ASN A 461 26.06 13.05 -1.67
N ASP A 462 26.15 11.75 -1.38
CA ASP A 462 26.56 11.25 -0.06
C ASP A 462 28.06 10.85 -0.01
N MET A 463 28.52 10.51 1.19
CA MET A 463 29.88 10.02 1.46
C MET A 463 29.91 8.51 1.81
N LEU A 464 28.83 7.76 1.54
CA LEU A 464 28.74 6.32 1.78
C LEU A 464 29.41 5.54 0.63
N ARG A 465 30.21 4.51 0.93
CA ARG A 465 31.00 3.77 -0.08
C ARG A 465 30.90 2.26 0.13
N ASP A 466 31.27 1.53 -0.93
CA ASP A 466 31.36 0.07 -0.99
C ASP A 466 30.02 -0.66 -0.77
N GLY A 467 30.00 -1.77 -0.02
CA GLY A 467 28.82 -2.59 0.21
C GLY A 467 28.47 -3.54 -0.95
N PHE A 468 27.65 -4.55 -0.65
CA PHE A 468 27.17 -5.50 -1.67
C PHE A 468 26.38 -4.78 -2.78
N HIS A 469 26.61 -5.20 -4.03
CA HIS A 469 25.92 -4.69 -5.23
C HIS A 469 25.95 -3.17 -5.41
N GLN A 470 27.04 -2.50 -5.02
CA GLN A 470 27.30 -1.10 -5.37
C GLN A 470 27.20 -0.90 -6.89
N SER A 471 26.19 -0.16 -7.33
CA SER A 471 25.92 0.14 -8.74
C SER A 471 26.26 1.58 -9.14
N ALA A 472 26.32 2.48 -8.17
CA ALA A 472 26.78 3.85 -8.36
C ALA A 472 28.31 3.95 -8.36
N ASP A 473 28.87 4.66 -9.34
CA ASP A 473 30.30 5.00 -9.42
C ASP A 473 30.54 6.36 -8.76
N HIS A 474 30.86 6.33 -7.46
CA HIS A 474 31.12 7.54 -6.69
C HIS A 474 32.55 8.03 -6.96
N VAL A 475 32.68 8.92 -7.96
CA VAL A 475 33.94 9.58 -8.29
C VAL A 475 34.33 10.62 -7.22
N GLY A 476 35.63 10.90 -7.09
CA GLY A 476 36.20 11.75 -6.03
C GLY A 476 37.15 10.97 -5.13
N VAL A 477 37.96 11.67 -4.33
CA VAL A 477 38.99 11.05 -3.48
C VAL A 477 38.77 11.20 -1.97
N ALA A 478 37.78 11.99 -1.55
CA ALA A 478 37.50 12.29 -0.15
C ALA A 478 36.05 11.93 0.24
N PRO A 479 35.79 10.66 0.61
CA PRO A 479 34.49 10.25 1.18
C PRO A 479 34.40 10.63 2.68
N TYR A 480 34.82 11.83 3.04
CA TYR A 480 34.84 12.32 4.42
C TYR A 480 34.80 13.85 4.47
N GLN A 481 34.45 14.37 5.66
CA GLN A 481 34.52 15.79 5.97
C GLN A 481 35.26 16.06 7.29
N PRO A 482 35.85 17.26 7.43
CA PRO A 482 36.09 18.22 6.36
C PRO A 482 37.16 17.71 5.37
N ASN A 483 37.14 18.18 4.12
CA ASN A 483 38.16 17.82 3.13
C ASN A 483 38.54 19.02 2.24
N SER A 484 39.81 19.09 1.82
CA SER A 484 40.27 20.04 0.81
C SER A 484 40.64 19.37 -0.52
N LEU A 485 40.74 18.03 -0.54
CA LEU A 485 41.10 17.26 -1.73
C LEU A 485 39.99 17.25 -2.79
N ASP A 486 38.72 17.25 -2.37
CA ASP A 486 37.54 17.41 -3.24
C ASP A 486 36.90 18.79 -3.08
N GLY A 487 37.68 19.79 -2.62
CA GLY A 487 37.21 21.16 -2.50
C GLY A 487 36.09 21.38 -1.47
N GLY A 488 35.95 20.48 -0.48
CA GLY A 488 34.91 20.56 0.56
C GLY A 488 33.59 19.88 0.17
N CYS A 489 33.46 19.42 -1.07
CA CYS A 489 32.26 18.77 -1.57
C CYS A 489 32.11 17.33 -1.03
N PRO A 490 30.86 16.82 -0.95
CA PRO A 490 29.61 17.60 -0.99
C PRO A 490 29.48 18.49 0.25
N PHE A 491 28.92 19.70 0.14
CA PHE A 491 28.76 20.62 1.28
C PHE A 491 27.47 20.34 2.09
N MET A 492 27.47 20.74 3.37
CA MET A 492 26.24 20.74 4.19
C MET A 492 25.28 21.84 3.70
N ALA A 493 23.98 21.54 3.68
CA ALA A 493 22.93 22.51 3.37
C ALA A 493 22.57 23.35 4.62
N GLY A 494 22.27 24.64 4.41
CA GLY A 494 21.68 25.51 5.44
C GLY A 494 20.15 25.57 5.35
N THR A 495 19.51 26.30 6.26
CA THR A 495 18.04 26.48 6.29
C THR A 495 17.49 27.09 5.00
N THR A 496 18.23 27.98 4.35
CA THR A 496 17.85 28.62 3.08
C THR A 496 18.01 27.70 1.86
N ASP A 497 18.73 26.60 2.01
CA ASP A 497 19.05 25.66 0.93
C ASP A 497 18.14 24.42 0.95
N GLY A 498 17.08 24.43 1.77
CA GLY A 498 16.15 23.30 1.90
C GLY A 498 16.66 22.15 2.76
N ALA A 499 17.53 22.42 3.74
CA ALA A 499 18.01 21.37 4.65
C ALA A 499 16.86 20.68 5.39
N LEU A 500 16.97 19.35 5.55
CA LEU A 500 16.19 18.59 6.52
C LEU A 500 16.68 19.01 7.92
N VAL A 501 15.90 19.84 8.59
CA VAL A 501 16.19 20.33 9.94
C VAL A 501 15.20 19.69 10.90
N GLU A 502 15.73 18.85 11.79
CA GLU A 502 14.98 18.25 12.90
C GLU A 502 14.46 19.35 13.84
N VAL A 503 13.25 19.19 14.37
CA VAL A 503 12.70 20.13 15.34
C VAL A 503 13.46 19.99 16.65
N ALA A 504 14.05 21.08 17.14
CA ALA A 504 14.67 21.11 18.45
C ALA A 504 13.59 20.97 19.54
N GLN A 505 13.46 19.76 20.09
CA GLN A 505 12.50 19.48 21.15
C GLN A 505 13.11 19.73 22.53
N GLN A 506 12.35 20.40 23.39
CA GLN A 506 12.70 20.49 24.80
C GLN A 506 12.27 19.19 25.49
N ILE A 507 13.25 18.42 25.96
CA ILE A 507 12.98 17.29 26.84
C ILE A 507 12.84 17.85 28.26
N ALA A 508 11.70 17.61 28.92
CA ALA A 508 11.49 17.98 30.31
C ALA A 508 12.55 17.33 31.24
N ASP A 509 12.65 17.77 32.50
CA ASP A 509 13.52 17.12 33.50
C ASP A 509 13.04 15.68 33.76
N ALA A 510 13.55 14.74 32.95
CA ALA A 510 13.07 13.38 32.85
C ALA A 510 14.17 12.38 33.27
N GLN A 511 13.73 11.24 33.81
CA GLN A 511 14.61 10.11 34.13
C GLN A 511 14.55 9.08 33.01
N VAL A 512 15.70 8.46 32.69
CA VAL A 512 15.74 7.33 31.75
C VAL A 512 15.13 6.11 32.44
N VAL A 513 13.95 5.67 31.97
CA VAL A 513 13.14 4.58 32.55
C VAL A 513 12.64 3.61 31.49
N ARG A 514 11.98 2.52 31.93
CA ARG A 514 11.24 1.56 31.08
C ARG A 514 9.81 1.46 31.59
N ASP A 515 9.07 2.56 31.47
CA ASP A 515 7.70 2.69 31.96
C ASP A 515 6.83 3.35 30.87
N ALA A 516 5.55 3.02 30.85
CA ALA A 516 4.54 3.70 30.05
C ALA A 516 3.90 4.84 30.86
N PRO A 517 3.46 5.94 30.22
CA PRO A 517 2.72 6.98 30.92
C PRO A 517 1.32 6.48 31.30
N ALA A 518 0.78 6.97 32.43
CA ALA A 518 -0.57 6.59 32.88
C ALA A 518 -1.68 6.97 31.89
N THR A 519 -1.41 7.90 30.96
CA THR A 519 -2.32 8.28 29.87
C THR A 519 -2.57 7.14 28.87
N PHE A 520 -1.67 6.15 28.82
CA PHE A 520 -1.78 4.98 27.94
C PHE A 520 -2.65 3.88 28.56
N ASP A 521 -2.94 3.90 29.87
CA ASP A 521 -3.65 2.83 30.61
C ASP A 521 -5.14 2.68 30.22
N ASP A 522 -5.71 3.62 29.45
CA ASP A 522 -7.08 3.52 28.96
C ASP A 522 -7.16 2.62 27.71
N HIS A 523 -7.54 1.36 27.91
CA HIS A 523 -7.56 0.36 26.85
C HIS A 523 -8.96 0.10 26.25
N TYR A 524 -10.03 0.55 26.93
CA TYR A 524 -11.39 0.15 26.58
C TYR A 524 -12.25 1.29 26.05
N SER A 525 -11.98 2.56 26.40
CA SER A 525 -12.90 3.64 26.02
C SER A 525 -13.08 3.76 24.49
N GLN A 526 -11.98 3.73 23.73
CA GLN A 526 -12.06 3.82 22.28
C GLN A 526 -12.48 2.52 21.60
N ALA A 527 -12.21 1.37 22.23
CA ALA A 527 -12.79 0.09 21.82
C ALA A 527 -14.33 0.15 21.91
N THR A 528 -14.88 0.63 23.03
CA THR A 528 -16.32 0.88 23.19
C THR A 528 -16.82 1.90 22.19
N LEU A 529 -16.13 3.03 22.01
CA LEU A 529 -16.49 4.07 21.03
C LEU A 529 -16.66 3.47 19.63
N PHE A 530 -15.68 2.71 19.16
CA PHE A 530 -15.73 2.06 17.85
C PHE A 530 -16.95 1.13 17.76
N TYR A 531 -17.08 0.17 18.68
CA TYR A 531 -18.15 -0.83 18.63
C TYR A 531 -19.55 -0.20 18.73
N THR A 532 -19.75 0.78 19.61
CA THR A 532 -21.04 1.47 19.77
C THR A 532 -21.39 2.32 18.54
N SER A 533 -20.40 2.75 17.76
CA SER A 533 -20.60 3.52 16.52
C SER A 533 -20.98 2.68 15.31
N LEU A 534 -20.86 1.35 15.40
CA LEU A 534 -21.23 0.43 14.33
C LEU A 534 -22.76 0.30 14.19
N THR A 535 -23.21 0.04 12.96
CA THR A 535 -24.60 -0.36 12.71
C THR A 535 -24.89 -1.74 13.32
N GLU A 536 -26.16 -2.08 13.50
CA GLU A 536 -26.55 -3.39 14.05
C GLU A 536 -26.06 -4.57 13.18
N VAL A 537 -25.97 -4.37 11.85
CA VAL A 537 -25.40 -5.37 10.93
C VAL A 537 -23.91 -5.55 11.18
N GLU A 538 -23.16 -4.45 11.30
CA GLU A 538 -21.73 -4.51 11.58
C GLU A 538 -21.43 -5.11 12.97
N LYS A 539 -22.24 -4.78 13.99
CA LYS A 539 -22.14 -5.41 15.32
C LYS A 539 -22.36 -6.91 15.28
N ALA A 540 -23.36 -7.37 14.51
CA ALA A 540 -23.60 -8.80 14.31
C ALA A 540 -22.40 -9.48 13.66
N HIS A 541 -21.82 -8.90 12.60
CA HIS A 541 -20.63 -9.45 11.96
C HIS A 541 -19.41 -9.49 12.90
N VAL A 542 -19.22 -8.47 13.76
CA VAL A 542 -18.18 -8.48 14.79
C VAL A 542 -18.37 -9.64 15.76
N ALA A 543 -19.60 -9.84 16.27
CA ALA A 543 -19.90 -10.95 17.17
C ALA A 543 -19.64 -12.31 16.50
N GLU A 544 -20.08 -12.48 15.25
CA GLU A 544 -19.82 -13.68 14.45
C GLU A 544 -18.32 -13.92 14.23
N ALA A 545 -17.55 -12.87 13.97
CA ALA A 545 -16.10 -12.97 13.78
C ALA A 545 -15.40 -13.45 15.06
N TYR A 546 -15.70 -12.84 16.21
CA TYR A 546 -15.16 -13.31 17.51
C TYR A 546 -15.57 -14.75 17.81
N THR A 547 -16.84 -15.11 17.59
CA THR A 547 -17.32 -16.48 17.78
C THR A 547 -16.60 -17.47 16.86
N PHE A 548 -16.39 -17.12 15.59
CA PHE A 548 -15.67 -17.96 14.64
C PHE A 548 -14.20 -18.15 15.06
N GLU A 549 -13.49 -17.06 15.32
CA GLU A 549 -12.07 -17.04 15.64
C GLU A 549 -11.78 -17.80 16.96
N LEU A 550 -12.46 -17.43 18.05
CA LEU A 550 -12.34 -18.11 19.35
C LEU A 550 -12.87 -19.54 19.30
N GLY A 551 -13.82 -19.83 18.41
CA GLY A 551 -14.33 -21.17 18.16
C GLY A 551 -13.25 -22.11 17.60
N LYS A 552 -12.20 -21.58 16.97
CA LYS A 552 -11.03 -22.35 16.50
C LYS A 552 -9.95 -22.55 17.57
N CYS A 553 -9.97 -21.79 18.66
CA CYS A 553 -9.04 -22.02 19.78
C CYS A 553 -9.37 -23.34 20.49
N TYR A 554 -8.36 -24.04 20.96
CA TYR A 554 -8.52 -25.28 21.73
C TYR A 554 -8.73 -25.01 23.21
N GLU A 555 -7.94 -24.11 23.80
CA GLU A 555 -7.92 -23.86 25.23
C GLU A 555 -9.11 -23.00 25.69
N GLU A 556 -9.98 -23.59 26.50
CA GLU A 556 -11.17 -22.93 27.02
C GLU A 556 -10.85 -21.68 27.87
N ALA A 557 -9.74 -21.70 28.62
CA ALA A 557 -9.31 -20.58 29.45
C ALA A 557 -9.05 -19.31 28.64
N ILE A 558 -8.51 -19.44 27.42
CA ILE A 558 -8.28 -18.31 26.51
C ILE A 558 -9.62 -17.71 26.08
N LYS A 559 -10.59 -18.57 25.73
CA LYS A 559 -11.94 -18.14 25.32
C LYS A 559 -12.65 -17.38 26.44
N ILE A 560 -12.62 -17.93 27.65
CA ILE A 560 -13.21 -17.30 28.84
C ILE A 560 -12.57 -15.94 29.08
N ARG A 561 -11.23 -15.86 29.09
CA ARG A 561 -10.52 -14.60 29.32
C ARG A 561 -10.87 -13.55 28.26
N GLN A 562 -10.91 -13.91 26.99
CA GLN A 562 -11.26 -12.95 25.93
C GLN A 562 -12.71 -12.49 26.05
N VAL A 563 -13.65 -13.37 26.40
CA VAL A 563 -15.05 -12.99 26.68
C VAL A 563 -15.14 -12.03 27.87
N GLU A 564 -14.31 -12.21 28.90
CA GLU A 564 -14.21 -11.24 30.00
C GLU A 564 -13.65 -9.89 29.55
N GLN A 565 -12.69 -9.85 28.62
CA GLN A 565 -12.22 -8.59 28.02
C GLN A 565 -13.34 -7.90 27.23
N LEU A 566 -14.13 -8.64 26.46
CA LEU A 566 -15.27 -8.07 25.73
C LEU A 566 -16.30 -7.44 26.67
N ALA A 567 -16.48 -7.97 27.89
CA ALA A 567 -17.42 -7.41 28.87
C ALA A 567 -17.02 -6.00 29.34
N HIS A 568 -15.74 -5.64 29.25
CA HIS A 568 -15.24 -4.27 29.52
C HIS A 568 -15.50 -3.30 28.37
N ILE A 569 -15.88 -3.81 27.19
CA ILE A 569 -16.16 -3.04 25.98
C ILE A 569 -17.67 -2.89 25.78
N ASP A 570 -18.38 -4.02 25.76
CA ASP A 570 -19.83 -4.10 25.61
C ASP A 570 -20.35 -5.44 26.14
N HIS A 571 -21.31 -5.40 27.08
CA HIS A 571 -21.79 -6.61 27.74
C HIS A 571 -22.62 -7.50 26.81
N ASP A 572 -23.42 -6.92 25.91
CA ASP A 572 -24.29 -7.70 25.01
C ASP A 572 -23.47 -8.42 23.92
N LEU A 573 -22.40 -7.78 23.42
CA LEU A 573 -21.39 -8.44 22.59
C LEU A 573 -20.79 -9.65 23.30
N ALA A 574 -20.32 -9.45 24.54
CA ALA A 574 -19.68 -10.51 25.32
C ALA A 574 -20.63 -11.69 25.58
N VAL A 575 -21.90 -11.42 25.89
CA VAL A 575 -22.97 -12.44 26.06
C VAL A 575 -23.23 -13.18 24.75
N THR A 576 -23.32 -12.47 23.62
CA THR A 576 -23.56 -13.06 22.31
C THR A 576 -22.42 -14.00 21.92
N VAL A 577 -21.17 -13.55 22.07
CA VAL A 577 -19.98 -14.36 21.78
C VAL A 577 -19.91 -15.56 22.72
N ALA A 578 -20.13 -15.39 24.03
CA ALA A 578 -20.16 -16.48 25.00
C ALA A 578 -21.18 -17.56 24.62
N SER A 579 -22.41 -17.16 24.25
CA SER A 579 -23.45 -18.08 23.79
C SER A 579 -23.02 -18.85 22.53
N GLY A 580 -22.40 -18.17 21.57
CA GLY A 580 -21.90 -18.80 20.34
C GLY A 580 -20.78 -19.83 20.59
N LEU A 581 -20.02 -19.65 21.67
CA LEU A 581 -18.96 -20.56 22.12
C LEU A 581 -19.46 -21.66 23.09
N GLY A 582 -20.73 -21.61 23.51
CA GLY A 582 -21.27 -22.53 24.53
C GLY A 582 -20.75 -22.25 25.95
N LEU A 583 -20.31 -21.04 26.23
CA LEU A 583 -19.80 -20.59 27.53
C LEU A 583 -20.88 -19.85 28.33
N PRO A 584 -20.78 -19.81 29.68
CA PRO A 584 -21.65 -18.98 30.48
C PRO A 584 -21.43 -17.50 30.17
N ALA A 585 -22.51 -16.71 30.27
CA ALA A 585 -22.41 -15.26 30.14
C ALA A 585 -21.45 -14.67 31.21
N PRO A 586 -20.54 -13.76 30.83
CA PRO A 586 -19.66 -13.11 31.79
C PRO A 586 -20.44 -12.15 32.69
N ALA A 587 -19.86 -11.83 33.85
CA ALA A 587 -20.41 -10.83 34.74
C ALA A 587 -20.44 -9.45 34.05
N LYS A 588 -21.50 -8.68 34.30
CA LYS A 588 -21.57 -7.30 33.82
C LYS A 588 -20.60 -6.43 34.62
N VAL A 589 -19.72 -5.73 33.91
CA VAL A 589 -18.77 -4.76 34.48
C VAL A 589 -19.10 -3.34 33.98
N PRO A 590 -18.64 -2.28 34.67
CA PRO A 590 -18.76 -0.92 34.16
C PRO A 590 -18.02 -0.75 32.83
N VAL A 591 -18.66 -0.07 31.88
CA VAL A 591 -18.12 0.28 30.56
C VAL A 591 -18.02 1.80 30.46
N ALA A 592 -17.06 2.32 29.70
CA ALA A 592 -16.90 3.75 29.49
C ALA A 592 -18.13 4.37 28.82
N GLU A 593 -18.52 5.58 29.25
CA GLU A 593 -19.50 6.39 28.53
C GLU A 593 -18.82 7.08 27.35
N VAL A 594 -19.31 6.84 26.13
CA VAL A 594 -18.67 7.30 24.89
C VAL A 594 -19.64 8.05 24.00
N VAL A 595 -19.11 8.99 23.23
CA VAL A 595 -19.83 9.65 22.14
C VAL A 595 -19.53 8.89 20.85
N THR A 596 -20.57 8.42 20.17
CA THR A 596 -20.42 7.68 18.90
C THR A 596 -19.91 8.57 17.78
N SER A 597 -19.13 7.99 16.87
CA SER A 597 -18.60 8.63 15.65
C SER A 597 -19.14 7.92 14.41
N PRO A 598 -20.15 8.49 13.71
CA PRO A 598 -20.69 7.92 12.48
C PRO A 598 -19.65 7.72 11.37
N ALA A 599 -18.51 8.41 11.42
CA ALA A 599 -17.41 8.23 10.47
C ALA A 599 -16.76 6.84 10.52
N LEU A 600 -16.91 6.11 11.63
CA LEU A 600 -16.28 4.79 11.82
C LEU A 600 -17.02 3.65 11.10
N SER A 601 -18.34 3.79 10.92
CA SER A 601 -19.18 2.82 10.20
C SER A 601 -18.96 2.88 8.69
N GLN A 602 -19.00 1.71 8.04
CA GLN A 602 -18.96 1.56 6.58
C GLN A 602 -20.37 1.58 5.96
N ILE A 603 -21.40 1.27 6.74
CA ILE A 603 -22.78 1.10 6.25
C ILE A 603 -23.58 2.39 6.45
N GLY A 604 -24.37 2.77 5.44
CA GLY A 604 -25.29 3.91 5.52
C GLY A 604 -24.93 5.11 4.65
N LYS A 605 -23.86 4.99 3.85
CA LYS A 605 -23.49 5.96 2.80
C LYS A 605 -23.67 5.34 1.40
N GLU A 606 -23.88 6.19 0.42
CA GLU A 606 -23.91 5.83 -1.00
C GLU A 606 -22.60 6.25 -1.68
N TRP A 607 -22.10 5.41 -2.58
CA TRP A 607 -20.82 5.60 -3.26
C TRP A 607 -20.92 5.31 -4.76
N PRO A 608 -19.98 5.83 -5.59
CA PRO A 608 -19.93 5.53 -7.01
C PRO A 608 -19.74 4.03 -7.30
N SER A 609 -20.28 3.57 -8.44
CA SER A 609 -20.25 2.16 -8.86
C SER A 609 -19.11 1.84 -9.84
N ASP A 610 -18.20 2.78 -10.06
CA ASP A 610 -17.11 2.70 -11.02
C ASP A 610 -16.22 1.46 -10.76
N GLY A 611 -15.92 0.73 -11.83
CA GLY A 611 -15.13 -0.50 -11.81
C GLY A 611 -15.79 -1.68 -11.09
N ARG A 612 -17.10 -1.63 -10.76
CA ARG A 612 -17.84 -2.79 -10.23
C ARG A 612 -18.04 -3.86 -11.31
N GLN A 613 -18.05 -5.12 -10.89
CA GLN A 613 -18.15 -6.27 -11.79
C GLN A 613 -19.59 -6.80 -11.84
N ILE A 614 -20.17 -6.85 -13.04
CA ILE A 614 -21.57 -7.26 -13.26
C ILE A 614 -21.60 -8.58 -14.01
N GLY A 615 -22.02 -9.66 -13.34
CA GLY A 615 -22.22 -10.95 -13.99
C GLY A 615 -23.49 -10.93 -14.85
N ILE A 616 -23.44 -11.39 -16.10
CA ILE A 616 -24.60 -11.49 -17.00
C ILE A 616 -24.83 -12.97 -17.33
N LEU A 617 -25.80 -13.60 -16.67
CA LEU A 617 -26.12 -15.02 -16.83
C LEU A 617 -27.04 -15.24 -18.03
N VAL A 618 -26.56 -16.05 -18.97
CA VAL A 618 -27.23 -16.38 -20.24
C VAL A 618 -27.33 -17.88 -20.44
N THR A 619 -28.19 -18.29 -21.37
CA THR A 619 -28.27 -19.65 -21.94
C THR A 619 -27.84 -19.62 -23.41
N GLU A 620 -27.72 -20.79 -24.04
CA GLU A 620 -27.46 -20.89 -25.50
C GLU A 620 -28.56 -20.23 -26.37
N ASN A 621 -29.76 -20.02 -25.81
CA ASN A 621 -30.91 -19.46 -26.51
C ASN A 621 -31.20 -18.00 -26.12
N SER A 622 -30.35 -17.37 -25.31
CA SER A 622 -30.54 -15.98 -24.90
C SER A 622 -30.49 -15.01 -26.07
N ASP A 623 -31.30 -13.95 -26.01
CA ASP A 623 -31.32 -12.89 -27.02
C ASP A 623 -29.98 -12.15 -27.06
N VAL A 624 -29.20 -12.42 -28.12
CA VAL A 624 -27.87 -11.82 -28.35
C VAL A 624 -27.94 -10.29 -28.39
N GLY A 625 -29.02 -9.72 -28.94
CA GLY A 625 -29.20 -8.27 -29.04
C GLY A 625 -29.36 -7.65 -27.65
N ALA A 626 -30.20 -8.24 -26.81
CA ALA A 626 -30.40 -7.78 -25.43
C ALA A 626 -29.12 -7.92 -24.58
N VAL A 627 -28.37 -9.02 -24.72
CA VAL A 627 -27.10 -9.23 -24.00
C VAL A 627 -26.05 -8.20 -24.44
N LYS A 628 -25.95 -7.91 -25.74
CA LYS A 628 -25.02 -6.91 -26.27
C LYS A 628 -25.38 -5.50 -25.81
N GLU A 629 -26.68 -5.17 -25.78
CA GLU A 629 -27.16 -3.89 -25.23
C GLU A 629 -26.75 -3.74 -23.76
N LEU A 630 -26.91 -4.80 -22.95
CA LEU A 630 -26.49 -4.80 -21.54
C LEU A 630 -24.97 -4.65 -21.38
N GLU A 631 -24.17 -5.40 -22.15
CA GLU A 631 -22.71 -5.30 -22.13
C GLU A 631 -22.26 -3.86 -22.42
N GLN A 632 -22.80 -3.25 -23.48
CA GLN A 632 -22.48 -1.87 -23.86
C GLN A 632 -22.95 -0.87 -22.82
N ALA A 633 -24.13 -1.06 -22.23
CA ALA A 633 -24.65 -0.18 -21.20
C ALA A 633 -23.79 -0.23 -19.93
N VAL A 634 -23.36 -1.42 -19.50
CA VAL A 634 -22.52 -1.60 -18.30
C VAL A 634 -21.14 -0.94 -18.51
N PHE A 635 -20.50 -1.17 -19.66
CA PHE A 635 -19.24 -0.49 -19.99
C PHE A 635 -19.41 1.04 -20.10
N GLY A 636 -20.51 1.50 -20.69
CA GLY A 636 -20.80 2.93 -20.83
C GLY A 636 -21.10 3.66 -19.52
N ASP A 637 -21.22 2.92 -18.42
CA ASP A 637 -21.44 3.41 -17.06
C ASP A 637 -20.23 3.10 -16.15
N ASP A 638 -19.04 2.94 -16.77
CA ASP A 638 -17.74 2.71 -16.13
C ASP A 638 -17.67 1.44 -15.26
N MET A 639 -18.50 0.43 -15.55
CA MET A 639 -18.51 -0.89 -14.91
C MET A 639 -18.02 -1.99 -15.86
N VAL A 640 -17.74 -3.18 -15.33
CA VAL A 640 -17.21 -4.32 -16.10
C VAL A 640 -18.26 -5.43 -16.23
N PRO A 641 -18.82 -5.67 -17.43
CA PRO A 641 -19.72 -6.79 -17.67
C PRO A 641 -18.93 -8.10 -17.87
N LEU A 642 -19.39 -9.17 -17.24
CA LEU A 642 -18.83 -10.52 -17.39
C LEU A 642 -19.94 -11.48 -17.81
N VAL A 643 -19.99 -11.84 -19.09
CA VAL A 643 -21.03 -12.73 -19.63
C VAL A 643 -20.74 -14.18 -19.25
N ILE A 644 -21.75 -14.85 -18.69
CA ILE A 644 -21.68 -16.20 -18.13
C ILE A 644 -22.54 -17.16 -18.95
N GLY A 645 -21.89 -18.04 -19.72
CA GLY A 645 -22.55 -19.00 -20.61
C GLY A 645 -22.33 -20.47 -20.23
N PRO A 646 -22.99 -21.42 -20.91
CA PRO A 646 -22.81 -22.86 -20.65
C PRO A 646 -21.40 -23.36 -21.04
N VAL A 647 -20.82 -22.77 -22.08
CA VAL A 647 -19.49 -23.09 -22.61
C VAL A 647 -18.74 -21.80 -22.96
N GLY A 648 -17.43 -21.88 -23.09
CA GLY A 648 -16.62 -20.76 -23.57
C GLY A 648 -16.87 -20.46 -25.06
N GLY A 649 -16.29 -19.39 -25.56
CA GLY A 649 -16.47 -18.96 -26.95
C GLY A 649 -17.40 -17.77 -27.05
N ARG A 650 -18.46 -17.86 -27.85
CA ARG A 650 -19.38 -16.75 -28.13
C ARG A 650 -20.84 -17.20 -28.07
N LEU A 651 -21.72 -16.31 -27.62
CA LEU A 651 -23.17 -16.42 -27.73
C LEU A 651 -23.62 -15.92 -29.11
N GLY A 652 -24.46 -16.70 -29.80
CA GLY A 652 -24.93 -16.43 -31.15
C GLY A 652 -24.02 -17.03 -32.25
N GLU A 653 -24.49 -16.97 -33.50
CA GLU A 653 -23.77 -17.40 -34.69
C GLU A 653 -23.42 -16.21 -35.60
N GLY A 654 -22.26 -16.25 -36.26
CA GLY A 654 -21.84 -15.24 -37.24
C GLY A 654 -20.55 -14.51 -36.87
N GLU A 655 -20.35 -13.34 -37.46
CA GLU A 655 -19.17 -12.50 -37.24
C GLU A 655 -19.07 -11.99 -35.80
N PRO A 656 -17.88 -11.58 -35.32
CA PRO A 656 -17.69 -11.07 -33.97
C PRO A 656 -18.67 -9.96 -33.58
N ASP A 657 -19.03 -9.07 -34.50
CA ASP A 657 -19.97 -7.97 -34.22
C ASP A 657 -21.42 -8.43 -34.04
N ALA A 658 -21.79 -9.63 -34.50
CA ALA A 658 -23.13 -10.20 -34.37
C ALA A 658 -23.28 -11.15 -33.16
N THR A 659 -22.22 -11.29 -32.36
CA THR A 659 -22.10 -12.29 -31.29
C THR A 659 -21.49 -11.67 -30.04
N VAL A 660 -21.69 -12.28 -28.88
CA VAL A 660 -21.15 -11.78 -27.59
C VAL A 660 -20.11 -12.76 -27.05
N ALA A 661 -18.96 -12.27 -26.58
CA ALA A 661 -17.92 -13.14 -26.02
C ALA A 661 -18.34 -13.67 -24.63
N ILE A 662 -18.16 -14.96 -24.40
CA ILE A 662 -18.37 -15.55 -23.08
C ILE A 662 -17.14 -15.33 -22.22
N SER A 663 -17.30 -14.57 -21.13
CA SER A 663 -16.24 -14.25 -20.16
C SER A 663 -16.01 -15.38 -19.16
N ARG A 664 -17.10 -16.04 -18.73
CA ARG A 664 -17.08 -17.19 -17.81
C ARG A 664 -18.03 -18.26 -18.27
N THR A 665 -17.70 -19.50 -17.97
CA THR A 665 -18.63 -20.61 -18.11
C THR A 665 -19.38 -20.85 -16.80
N TYR A 666 -20.47 -21.60 -16.82
CA TYR A 666 -21.12 -22.09 -15.58
C TYR A 666 -20.14 -22.83 -14.66
N GLN A 667 -19.07 -23.41 -15.22
CA GLN A 667 -18.03 -24.10 -14.48
C GLN A 667 -17.00 -23.19 -13.84
N THR A 668 -16.64 -22.08 -14.48
CA THR A 668 -15.51 -21.23 -14.09
C THR A 668 -15.92 -19.96 -13.34
N GLN A 669 -17.21 -19.65 -13.29
CA GLN A 669 -17.74 -18.52 -12.52
C GLN A 669 -17.83 -18.84 -11.02
N ARG A 670 -17.75 -17.79 -10.20
CA ARG A 670 -18.28 -17.81 -8.84
C ARG A 670 -18.82 -16.46 -8.39
N SER A 671 -19.70 -16.42 -7.39
CA SER A 671 -20.32 -15.17 -6.91
C SER A 671 -19.30 -14.11 -6.51
N ILE A 672 -18.13 -14.53 -6.04
CA ILE A 672 -17.01 -13.69 -5.58
C ILE A 672 -16.49 -12.73 -6.66
N GLU A 673 -16.68 -13.05 -7.94
CA GLU A 673 -16.25 -12.23 -9.08
C GLU A 673 -17.25 -11.12 -9.43
N PHE A 674 -18.39 -11.05 -8.76
CA PHE A 674 -19.47 -10.14 -9.14
C PHE A 674 -19.93 -9.31 -7.94
N ASP A 675 -20.17 -8.02 -8.18
CA ASP A 675 -20.86 -7.14 -7.24
C ASP A 675 -22.39 -7.23 -7.42
N ALA A 676 -22.85 -7.58 -8.62
CA ALA A 676 -24.24 -7.87 -8.93
C ALA A 676 -24.40 -8.92 -10.04
N LEU A 677 -25.57 -9.56 -10.09
CA LEU A 677 -25.93 -10.54 -11.11
C LEU A 677 -27.14 -10.07 -11.92
N VAL A 678 -27.01 -10.03 -13.23
CA VAL A 678 -28.11 -9.87 -14.18
C VAL A 678 -28.41 -11.24 -14.76
N VAL A 679 -29.64 -11.73 -14.58
CA VAL A 679 -30.08 -13.00 -15.16
C VAL A 679 -30.97 -12.70 -16.36
N VAL A 680 -30.41 -12.89 -17.56
CA VAL A 680 -31.16 -12.73 -18.82
C VAL A 680 -32.09 -13.91 -18.98
N ASP A 681 -31.55 -15.13 -18.83
CA ASP A 681 -32.29 -16.37 -18.80
C ASP A 681 -31.79 -17.24 -17.66
N LEU A 682 -32.70 -17.86 -16.92
CA LEU A 682 -32.37 -18.77 -15.83
C LEU A 682 -32.13 -20.19 -16.36
N PRO A 683 -30.88 -20.69 -16.42
CA PRO A 683 -30.59 -22.09 -16.75
C PRO A 683 -31.00 -23.03 -15.61
N ALA A 684 -31.42 -24.25 -15.97
CA ALA A 684 -31.60 -25.34 -15.02
C ALA A 684 -30.27 -26.09 -14.85
N HIS A 685 -29.37 -25.59 -13.99
CA HIS A 685 -28.05 -26.17 -13.84
C HIS A 685 -27.48 -26.00 -12.41
N PRO A 686 -27.00 -27.08 -11.75
CA PRO A 686 -26.58 -27.00 -10.35
C PRO A 686 -25.53 -25.94 -10.03
N ARG A 687 -24.62 -25.65 -10.97
CA ARG A 687 -23.58 -24.63 -10.75
C ARG A 687 -24.12 -23.20 -10.76
N THR A 688 -25.16 -22.93 -11.52
CA THR A 688 -25.81 -21.61 -11.55
C THR A 688 -26.75 -21.45 -10.37
N ASP A 689 -27.34 -22.56 -9.90
CA ASP A 689 -28.12 -22.61 -8.66
C ASP A 689 -27.25 -22.18 -7.47
N VAL A 690 -26.01 -22.70 -7.41
CA VAL A 690 -25.06 -22.31 -6.37
C VAL A 690 -24.64 -20.84 -6.50
N LEU A 691 -24.43 -20.33 -7.71
CA LEU A 691 -24.16 -18.90 -7.92
C LEU A 691 -25.28 -18.03 -7.36
N ILE A 692 -26.53 -18.30 -7.73
CA ILE A 692 -27.70 -17.50 -7.27
C ILE A 692 -27.84 -17.58 -5.74
N SER A 693 -27.66 -18.78 -5.19
CA SER A 693 -27.71 -19.02 -3.75
C SER A 693 -26.63 -18.23 -3.00
N GLU A 694 -25.40 -18.18 -3.52
CA GLU A 694 -24.32 -17.35 -2.97
C GLU A 694 -24.61 -15.86 -3.12
N MET A 695 -25.07 -15.38 -4.29
CA MET A 695 -25.46 -13.98 -4.49
C MET A 695 -26.53 -13.55 -3.47
N TYR A 696 -27.48 -14.45 -3.15
CA TYR A 696 -28.49 -14.22 -2.13
C TYR A 696 -27.85 -14.06 -0.74
N ARG A 697 -27.10 -15.06 -0.27
CA ARG A 697 -26.46 -15.08 1.07
C ARG A 697 -25.48 -13.96 1.27
N HIS A 698 -24.74 -13.61 0.22
CA HIS A 698 -23.77 -12.52 0.25
C HIS A 698 -24.45 -11.16 0.08
N LYS A 699 -25.79 -11.09 0.08
CA LYS A 699 -26.59 -9.86 0.03
C LYS A 699 -26.32 -9.00 -1.22
N LYS A 700 -25.90 -9.62 -2.32
CA LYS A 700 -25.59 -8.94 -3.58
C LYS A 700 -26.87 -8.66 -4.37
N ALA A 701 -26.83 -7.61 -5.18
CA ALA A 701 -27.97 -7.23 -6.00
C ALA A 701 -28.20 -8.23 -7.14
N ILE A 702 -29.47 -8.55 -7.42
CA ILE A 702 -29.87 -9.45 -8.51
C ILE A 702 -30.93 -8.76 -9.35
N ALA A 703 -30.64 -8.56 -10.63
CA ALA A 703 -31.62 -8.11 -11.61
C ALA A 703 -32.01 -9.30 -12.51
N THR A 704 -33.29 -9.45 -12.84
CA THR A 704 -33.77 -10.54 -13.71
C THR A 704 -34.68 -10.04 -14.83
N LEU A 705 -34.42 -10.53 -16.04
CA LEU A 705 -35.32 -10.49 -17.19
C LEU A 705 -36.14 -11.78 -17.30
N ALA A 706 -35.66 -12.86 -16.67
CA ALA A 706 -36.41 -14.10 -16.55
C ALA A 706 -37.57 -13.93 -15.54
N PRO A 707 -38.71 -14.61 -15.75
CA PRO A 707 -39.84 -14.56 -14.83
C PRO A 707 -39.46 -14.90 -13.39
N ILE A 708 -39.80 -14.00 -12.45
CA ILE A 708 -39.39 -14.08 -11.04
C ILE A 708 -39.93 -15.32 -10.31
N ASP A 709 -41.05 -15.88 -10.77
CA ASP A 709 -41.65 -17.11 -10.24
C ASP A 709 -40.75 -18.34 -10.40
N ARG A 710 -39.79 -18.31 -11.33
CA ARG A 710 -38.79 -19.37 -11.51
C ARG A 710 -37.72 -19.39 -10.42
N TYR A 711 -37.67 -18.38 -9.54
CA TYR A 711 -36.67 -18.30 -8.47
C TYR A 711 -37.20 -18.72 -7.10
N VAL A 712 -38.43 -19.24 -7.03
CA VAL A 712 -39.07 -19.60 -5.76
C VAL A 712 -38.26 -20.63 -4.97
N ASP A 713 -37.55 -21.53 -5.66
CA ASP A 713 -36.70 -22.55 -5.05
C ASP A 713 -35.45 -21.96 -4.37
N PHE A 714 -35.05 -20.74 -4.76
CA PHE A 714 -33.98 -19.96 -4.11
C PHE A 714 -34.51 -19.04 -3.01
N GLY A 715 -35.83 -19.00 -2.78
CA GLY A 715 -36.47 -18.07 -1.86
C GLY A 715 -36.51 -16.62 -2.36
N LEU A 716 -36.29 -16.38 -3.66
CA LEU A 716 -36.37 -15.03 -4.24
C LEU A 716 -37.78 -14.75 -4.74
N THR A 717 -38.27 -13.56 -4.43
CA THR A 717 -39.55 -13.01 -4.87
C THR A 717 -39.35 -11.56 -5.30
N SER A 718 -40.37 -10.93 -5.88
CA SER A 718 -40.35 -9.50 -6.21
C SER A 718 -40.20 -8.59 -4.98
N ASP A 719 -40.57 -9.09 -3.80
CA ASP A 719 -40.50 -8.33 -2.55
C ASP A 719 -39.18 -8.58 -1.79
N THR A 720 -38.31 -9.44 -2.33
CA THR A 720 -37.01 -9.73 -1.73
C THR A 720 -36.09 -8.52 -1.88
N PRO A 721 -35.56 -7.95 -0.78
CA PRO A 721 -34.71 -6.76 -0.88
C PRO A 721 -33.46 -6.99 -1.74
N GLY A 722 -33.14 -6.01 -2.59
CA GLY A 722 -32.04 -6.10 -3.57
C GLY A 722 -32.28 -7.05 -4.75
N VAL A 723 -33.50 -7.53 -4.97
CA VAL A 723 -33.91 -8.27 -6.17
C VAL A 723 -34.85 -7.42 -6.99
N VAL A 724 -34.58 -7.26 -8.28
CA VAL A 724 -35.42 -6.47 -9.20
C VAL A 724 -35.76 -7.27 -10.45
N ALA A 725 -37.04 -7.32 -10.80
CA ALA A 725 -37.51 -7.88 -12.06
C ALA A 725 -37.78 -6.74 -13.05
N VAL A 726 -37.24 -6.85 -14.26
CA VAL A 726 -37.40 -5.86 -15.32
C VAL A 726 -37.87 -6.53 -16.62
N ASP A 727 -38.62 -5.79 -17.44
CA ASP A 727 -39.20 -6.34 -18.67
C ASP A 727 -38.27 -6.26 -19.89
N ALA A 728 -37.23 -5.44 -19.83
CA ALA A 728 -36.30 -5.19 -20.94
C ALA A 728 -34.89 -4.82 -20.47
N ALA A 729 -33.88 -5.08 -21.30
CA ALA A 729 -32.47 -4.80 -21.03
C ALA A 729 -32.22 -3.35 -20.58
N ALA A 730 -32.83 -2.38 -21.26
CA ALA A 730 -32.75 -0.96 -20.91
C ALA A 730 -33.17 -0.61 -19.46
N GLY A 731 -34.00 -1.45 -18.82
CA GLY A 731 -34.45 -1.25 -17.43
C GLY A 731 -33.47 -1.76 -16.38
N VAL A 732 -32.49 -2.61 -16.74
CA VAL A 732 -31.60 -3.29 -15.79
C VAL A 732 -30.73 -2.28 -15.03
N LEU A 733 -29.97 -1.43 -15.72
CA LEU A 733 -29.06 -0.50 -15.05
C LEU A 733 -29.77 0.53 -14.17
N PRO A 734 -30.84 1.21 -14.62
CA PRO A 734 -31.59 2.12 -13.76
C PRO A 734 -32.09 1.48 -12.46
N ALA A 735 -32.45 0.19 -12.50
CA ALA A 735 -32.88 -0.56 -11.31
C ALA A 735 -31.70 -1.01 -10.45
N LEU A 736 -30.54 -1.31 -11.05
CA LEU A 736 -29.39 -1.87 -10.35
C LEU A 736 -28.50 -0.83 -9.68
N LYS A 737 -28.32 0.36 -10.28
CA LYS A 737 -27.41 1.40 -9.78
C LYS A 737 -27.69 1.82 -8.32
N PRO A 738 -28.94 2.07 -7.90
CA PRO A 738 -29.22 2.41 -6.50
C PRO A 738 -28.81 1.31 -5.51
N LEU A 739 -28.90 0.04 -5.93
CA LEU A 739 -28.51 -1.10 -5.10
C LEU A 739 -26.99 -1.28 -5.02
N LEU A 740 -26.27 -0.94 -6.09
CA LEU A 740 -24.80 -0.95 -6.11
C LEU A 740 -24.21 0.18 -5.26
N ALA A 741 -24.86 1.34 -5.23
CA ALA A 741 -24.40 2.51 -4.48
C ALA A 741 -24.33 2.24 -2.96
N THR A 742 -25.19 1.36 -2.44
CA THR A 742 -25.19 0.93 -1.02
C THR A 742 -24.38 -0.36 -0.79
N HIS A 743 -23.70 -0.86 -1.82
CA HIS A 743 -22.86 -2.06 -1.89
C HIS A 743 -23.57 -3.41 -1.69
N ARG A 744 -24.49 -3.53 -0.72
CA ARG A 744 -25.27 -4.75 -0.46
C ARG A 744 -26.69 -4.40 0.01
N ALA A 745 -27.61 -5.35 -0.18
CA ALA A 745 -28.96 -5.30 0.38
C ALA A 745 -28.94 -5.78 1.83
N TRP A 746 -28.48 -4.94 2.75
CA TRP A 746 -28.25 -5.29 4.16
C TRP A 746 -29.51 -5.74 4.90
N GLU A 747 -30.66 -5.22 4.49
CA GLU A 747 -32.01 -5.52 4.97
C GLU A 747 -32.53 -6.89 4.51
N ARG A 748 -31.84 -7.55 3.58
CA ARG A 748 -32.18 -8.91 3.15
C ARG A 748 -31.96 -9.89 4.31
N PRO A 749 -32.99 -10.70 4.65
CA PRO A 749 -32.87 -11.70 5.69
C PRO A 749 -32.00 -12.88 5.22
N ASP A 750 -31.32 -13.51 6.17
CA ASP A 750 -30.60 -14.75 5.90
C ASP A 750 -31.57 -15.85 5.45
N PRO A 751 -31.15 -16.77 4.56
CA PRO A 751 -32.05 -17.78 4.04
C PRO A 751 -32.47 -18.77 5.13
N ALA A 752 -33.76 -19.13 5.16
CA ALA A 752 -34.28 -20.11 6.12
C ALA A 752 -33.75 -21.53 5.88
N ARG A 753 -33.40 -21.87 4.62
CA ARG A 753 -32.73 -23.11 4.18
C ARG A 753 -31.92 -22.81 2.91
N ILE A 754 -30.81 -23.51 2.73
CA ILE A 754 -30.00 -23.52 1.50
C ILE A 754 -30.26 -24.83 0.77
#